data_AF-A0AAQ4PPL1-F1
#
_entry.id   AF-A0AAQ4PPL1-F1
#
_cell.length_a   1.000
_cell.length_b   1.000
_cell.length_c   1.000
_cell.angle_alpha   90.00
_cell.angle_beta   90.00
_cell.angle_gamma   90.00
#
_symmetry.space_group_name_H-M   'P 1'
#
loop_
_entity.id
_entity.type
_entity.pdbx_description
1 polymer ?
#
loop_
_entity_poly.entity_id
_entity_poly.type
_entity_poly.pdbx_seq_one_letter_code
_entity_poly.pdbx_strand_id
1 'polypeptide(L)'
;MADSHQVFHDARSVLQMVGPRCIFCTLQVEASVEHLHRKHLRDAVYFQDGDTEKCVVSCYCQDTNQRHRCHNHCPFCNYRVFSRTASFRKHLQQLHGIESYKKREKPDKKADAEKADDVPHPKDSLKNTHNIPCMLCSASLSSHSNLRRHIRDLHNRPTIPIMCIDPDNGIYVTPRHDASRLIPIHVIKSTSAPNIDCEVSLCRKLMDVATASGNPGKECVHLERVKHADPYVPPESVKKNSLQEMLDKGLISTEWSERCEELHTAAASRGTDSVNPIFYGLAGFSKRWLFFSIFTDKKDNWCRFERTMVSFDSVAGQWHCPCREMGRSHRCVHRMMAMWWIFQECPNVLSNCDTQPDDIEDMECELLDPEPPCASCNVNDQRVLVMTEYLAKSKRIPALHNISVELRTKEKPPPTCFIPSERNCPYCPGPTAPALLEETITTQATVYGYTYIEKGVSVAVSKCPVCGNHVRFQDYASGFHNFNNRVFLTLPLCALLLSALANKTACGRMLDTINLFNKNTYHHQTVRQAFHHFLSLMDFEFKFSCHQCGHNPPVIIADANWKVAFDVPVGTFKRPDLNTVTDTDLNIDIEKTWADLDKEMIAEGFTSGTTTVNPYRSLLSYSTLAPWMGKDTRAGNILPKTEVKKGLKKRSGETMVSNQKVDEDLIHALLESKKPQKKELQDACAALGVTSEGSISDLINRLEELLNFKELYPKLFVKLQKTGGGLLHFSCTHGVVYYVNFLFWGESARDHVDGLLSFNSFPTVYISDVAGQVSRHMNNRTQQKFFQPHDGRLCAPSQSNISAAAEKKLEVDLEWINNLRSPGAPLKAAPGADRFTALHSITKTNERYSLYDRFHQKNQRRPEEKLRSLNICPALRTEVNSSVAEQLNHELGAFRYSLCRMKEAHFKQAVRVLIELHNENVNNRFLQKMLAISSTPLAVGQHGRLVLDSPVKKTAAGPHLEPKSAMDQRRVFSAQKYSIDDTDKEKLRTLLTGSRDERQVLNNIKQRHPLCIRDVCSVCPVALLGGAARVMPWLTDDLAMDNSKSAALSHFDFILWHRDWINNKNVNDRLVSLLPDAELILLPRLVGHINKETGNHFILWVLDFSKKEVRIYDSLKTRTGLDEDDLDLLKNVFREKGGLRGWSVTYPVQWLQKDSVNCGIFVCSVSKSQSFCVQQCLKNMKGV
;
A
#
# COMPACT_ATOMS: atom_id res chain seq x y z
N MET A 1 -21.78 5.17 -47.84
CA MET A 1 -22.89 6.13 -47.98
C MET A 1 -22.29 7.51 -47.78
N ALA A 2 -21.80 8.09 -48.88
CA ALA A 2 -21.37 9.48 -48.93
C ALA A 2 -22.60 10.34 -49.26
N ASP A 3 -22.67 11.55 -48.69
CA ASP A 3 -23.75 12.55 -48.82
C ASP A 3 -25.03 12.36 -48.01
N SER A 4 -24.91 12.22 -46.68
CA SER A 4 -26.01 12.48 -45.75
C SER A 4 -25.91 13.88 -45.12
N HIS A 5 -25.80 14.91 -45.95
CA HIS A 5 -25.68 16.29 -45.52
C HIS A 5 -27.06 16.95 -45.37
N GLN A 6 -27.41 17.36 -44.15
CA GLN A 6 -28.79 17.29 -43.66
C GLN A 6 -29.49 18.63 -43.56
N VAL A 7 -29.98 19.11 -44.70
CA VAL A 7 -30.98 20.17 -44.74
C VAL A 7 -32.23 19.59 -45.37
N PHE A 8 -33.33 19.61 -44.64
CA PHE A 8 -34.60 19.01 -45.04
C PHE A 8 -35.71 20.05 -45.09
N HIS A 9 -36.74 19.79 -45.86
CA HIS A 9 -37.88 20.70 -46.02
C HIS A 9 -39.10 20.21 -45.24
N ASP A 10 -39.30 18.90 -45.23
CA ASP A 10 -40.43 18.24 -44.56
C ASP A 10 -40.10 16.80 -44.14
N ALA A 11 -41.03 16.14 -43.44
CA ALA A 11 -40.82 14.76 -43.00
C ALA A 11 -40.73 13.73 -44.12
N ARG A 12 -41.29 14.01 -45.31
CA ARG A 12 -41.17 13.12 -46.46
C ARG A 12 -39.76 13.17 -47.03
N SER A 13 -39.15 14.36 -47.11
CA SER A 13 -37.75 14.55 -47.53
C SER A 13 -36.76 13.89 -46.57
N VAL A 14 -37.06 13.86 -45.26
CA VAL A 14 -36.26 13.10 -44.28
C VAL A 14 -36.45 11.58 -44.50
N LEU A 15 -37.69 11.11 -44.63
CA LEU A 15 -37.98 9.68 -44.78
C LEU A 15 -37.34 9.08 -46.03
N GLN A 16 -37.33 9.84 -47.13
CA GLN A 16 -36.77 9.39 -48.41
C GLN A 16 -35.25 9.16 -48.34
N MET A 17 -34.54 9.84 -47.44
CA MET A 17 -33.10 9.69 -47.24
C MET A 17 -32.74 8.59 -46.24
N VAL A 18 -33.59 8.38 -45.23
CA VAL A 18 -33.29 7.52 -44.08
C VAL A 18 -33.43 6.02 -44.37
N GLY A 19 -34.09 5.63 -45.47
CA GLY A 19 -34.34 4.21 -45.80
C GLY A 19 -35.28 3.53 -44.79
N PRO A 20 -35.40 2.19 -44.78
CA PRO A 20 -36.36 1.48 -43.91
C PRO A 20 -36.01 1.57 -42.41
N ARG A 21 -34.78 1.97 -42.04
CA ARG A 21 -34.34 2.07 -40.63
C ARG A 21 -33.81 3.46 -40.30
N CYS A 22 -34.25 4.00 -39.16
CA CYS A 22 -33.94 5.37 -38.77
C CYS A 22 -32.48 5.58 -38.38
N ILE A 23 -31.70 6.27 -39.23
CA ILE A 23 -30.27 6.60 -39.01
C ILE A 23 -30.06 7.68 -37.93
N PHE A 24 -31.12 8.33 -37.46
CA PHE A 24 -31.08 9.36 -36.41
C PHE A 24 -31.28 8.81 -35.00
N CYS A 25 -31.74 7.57 -34.88
CA CYS A 25 -31.86 6.88 -33.61
C CYS A 25 -30.58 6.10 -33.28
N THR A 26 -30.22 6.08 -32.01
CA THR A 26 -29.16 5.17 -31.51
C THR A 26 -29.61 3.71 -31.48
N LEU A 27 -30.92 3.45 -31.51
CA LEU A 27 -31.53 2.13 -31.63
C LEU A 27 -32.11 1.96 -33.04
N GLN A 28 -31.93 0.80 -33.67
CA GLN A 28 -32.40 0.54 -35.03
C GLN A 28 -33.94 0.37 -35.08
N VAL A 29 -34.66 1.49 -35.22
CA VAL A 29 -36.13 1.55 -35.32
C VAL A 29 -36.55 1.75 -36.78
N GLU A 30 -37.69 1.18 -37.19
CA GLU A 30 -38.24 1.39 -38.53
C GLU A 30 -38.60 2.87 -38.75
N ALA A 31 -38.19 3.43 -39.89
CA ALA A 31 -38.44 4.82 -40.20
C ALA A 31 -39.85 4.98 -40.80
N SER A 32 -40.70 5.76 -40.14
CA SER A 32 -42.00 6.20 -40.65
C SER A 32 -42.16 7.72 -40.50
N VAL A 33 -43.05 8.33 -41.28
CA VAL A 33 -43.33 9.78 -41.19
C VAL A 33 -43.73 10.17 -39.77
N GLU A 34 -44.57 9.36 -39.12
CA GLU A 34 -45.02 9.60 -37.74
C GLU A 34 -43.88 9.49 -36.72
N HIS A 35 -42.99 8.50 -36.88
CA HIS A 35 -41.80 8.36 -36.06
C HIS A 35 -40.88 9.59 -36.17
N LEU A 36 -40.58 10.02 -37.40
CA LEU A 36 -39.69 11.16 -37.66
C LEU A 36 -40.27 12.47 -37.10
N HIS A 37 -41.58 12.70 -37.26
CA HIS A 37 -42.26 13.86 -36.67
C HIS A 37 -42.17 13.87 -35.15
N ARG A 38 -42.49 12.73 -34.52
CA ARG A 38 -42.58 12.65 -33.06
C ARG A 38 -41.23 12.72 -32.36
N LYS A 39 -40.17 12.16 -32.97
CA LYS A 39 -38.87 11.99 -32.30
C LYS A 39 -37.76 12.90 -32.80
N HIS A 40 -37.76 13.30 -34.07
CA HIS A 40 -36.62 14.00 -34.65
C HIS A 40 -36.99 15.43 -35.09
N LEU A 41 -38.06 15.58 -35.87
CA LEU A 41 -38.44 16.87 -36.45
C LEU A 41 -39.02 17.86 -35.44
N ARG A 42 -39.59 17.37 -34.33
CA ARG A 42 -39.98 18.23 -33.20
C ARG A 42 -38.81 19.01 -32.60
N ASP A 43 -37.63 18.39 -32.58
CA ASP A 43 -36.43 18.95 -31.98
C ASP A 43 -35.40 19.46 -32.98
N ALA A 44 -35.70 19.34 -34.28
CA ALA A 44 -34.92 19.92 -35.36
C ALA A 44 -34.86 21.44 -35.28
N VAL A 45 -33.80 22.00 -35.85
CA VAL A 45 -33.61 23.46 -35.94
C VAL A 45 -34.12 23.92 -37.30
N TYR A 46 -35.18 24.72 -37.30
CA TYR A 46 -35.77 25.30 -38.51
C TYR A 46 -35.21 26.69 -38.74
N PHE A 47 -35.05 27.07 -40.00
CA PHE A 47 -34.64 28.40 -40.42
C PHE A 47 -35.15 28.68 -41.83
N GLN A 48 -35.29 29.95 -42.18
CA GLN A 48 -35.56 30.34 -43.57
C GLN A 48 -34.26 30.52 -44.34
N ASP A 49 -34.26 30.01 -45.57
CA ASP A 49 -33.20 30.20 -46.55
C ASP A 49 -33.87 30.61 -47.87
N GLY A 50 -33.87 31.92 -48.13
CA GLY A 50 -34.75 32.56 -49.12
C GLY A 50 -36.23 32.39 -48.76
N ASP A 51 -37.06 32.08 -49.76
CA ASP A 51 -38.51 31.84 -49.58
C ASP A 51 -38.85 30.44 -49.07
N THR A 52 -37.84 29.59 -48.80
CA THR A 52 -38.05 28.20 -48.38
C THR A 52 -37.64 27.96 -46.93
N GLU A 53 -38.54 27.36 -46.14
CA GLU A 53 -38.23 26.90 -44.79
C GLU A 53 -37.46 25.58 -44.87
N LYS A 54 -36.35 25.51 -44.14
CA LYS A 54 -35.48 24.34 -44.08
C LYS A 54 -35.18 23.96 -42.64
N CYS A 55 -34.80 22.72 -42.39
CA CYS A 55 -34.45 22.23 -41.07
C CYS A 55 -33.25 21.28 -41.04
N VAL A 56 -32.51 21.33 -39.94
CA VAL A 56 -31.39 20.42 -39.65
C VAL A 56 -31.77 19.53 -38.47
N VAL A 57 -31.64 18.22 -38.68
CA VAL A 57 -31.86 17.20 -37.65
C VAL A 57 -30.52 16.84 -37.02
N SER A 58 -30.48 16.69 -35.70
CA SER A 58 -29.24 16.30 -35.01
C SER A 58 -28.93 14.83 -35.26
N CYS A 59 -27.68 14.50 -35.64
CA CYS A 59 -27.24 13.15 -35.97
C CYS A 59 -26.12 12.64 -35.07
N TYR A 60 -25.80 11.35 -35.19
CA TYR A 60 -24.72 10.65 -34.44
C TYR A 60 -23.62 10.13 -35.38
N CYS A 61 -23.33 10.84 -36.48
CA CYS A 61 -22.37 10.40 -37.48
C CYS A 61 -20.91 10.33 -36.94
N GLN A 62 -20.01 9.71 -37.71
CA GLN A 62 -18.63 9.46 -37.27
C GLN A 62 -17.67 10.65 -37.47
N ASP A 63 -18.16 11.78 -37.94
CA ASP A 63 -17.34 12.99 -38.20
C ASP A 63 -16.79 13.63 -36.91
N THR A 64 -17.10 13.06 -35.74
CA THR A 64 -16.50 13.40 -34.45
C THR A 64 -16.01 12.15 -33.71
N ASN A 65 -14.91 12.28 -32.96
CA ASN A 65 -14.39 11.24 -32.05
C ASN A 65 -15.33 10.89 -30.87
N GLN A 66 -16.60 11.32 -30.89
CA GLN A 66 -17.58 11.16 -29.81
C GLN A 66 -18.82 10.38 -30.30
N ARG A 67 -18.70 9.05 -30.43
CA ARG A 67 -19.74 8.15 -30.97
C ARG A 67 -21.08 8.10 -30.19
N HIS A 68 -21.18 8.76 -29.02
CA HIS A 68 -22.35 8.68 -28.13
C HIS A 68 -23.11 10.00 -27.93
N ARG A 69 -22.81 11.06 -28.69
CA ARG A 69 -23.50 12.37 -28.58
C ARG A 69 -24.04 12.86 -29.91
N CYS A 70 -25.29 13.33 -29.91
CA CYS A 70 -25.87 13.96 -31.09
C CYS A 70 -25.26 15.34 -31.32
N HIS A 71 -25.10 15.71 -32.59
CA HIS A 71 -24.51 16.96 -33.02
C HIS A 71 -25.24 17.51 -34.25
N ASN A 72 -25.01 18.78 -34.58
CA ASN A 72 -25.61 19.46 -35.72
C ASN A 72 -24.51 19.88 -36.70
N HIS A 73 -24.76 19.74 -37.99
CA HIS A 73 -23.85 20.21 -39.04
C HIS A 73 -24.36 21.52 -39.62
N CYS A 74 -23.45 22.47 -39.85
CA CYS A 74 -23.79 23.71 -40.53
C CYS A 74 -23.64 23.56 -42.06
N PRO A 75 -24.72 23.65 -42.85
CA PRO A 75 -24.63 23.52 -44.31
C PRO A 75 -23.87 24.69 -44.96
N PHE A 76 -23.81 25.85 -44.29
CA PHE A 76 -23.18 27.07 -44.82
C PHE A 76 -21.69 27.20 -44.47
N CYS A 77 -21.13 26.28 -43.66
CA CYS A 77 -19.72 26.26 -43.24
C CYS A 77 -19.07 24.92 -43.54
N ASN A 78 -19.28 24.40 -44.76
CA ASN A 78 -18.74 23.10 -45.20
C ASN A 78 -18.95 21.98 -44.17
N TYR A 79 -20.18 21.90 -43.65
CA TYR A 79 -20.64 20.91 -42.66
C TYR A 79 -19.91 20.89 -41.31
N ARG A 80 -19.35 22.04 -40.91
CA ARG A 80 -18.75 22.22 -39.57
C ARG A 80 -19.69 21.73 -38.47
N VAL A 81 -19.13 20.95 -37.54
CA VAL A 81 -19.88 20.23 -36.51
C VAL A 81 -20.03 21.02 -35.21
N PHE A 82 -21.25 21.03 -34.67
CA PHE A 82 -21.59 21.67 -33.41
C PHE A 82 -22.25 20.66 -32.46
N SER A 83 -21.56 20.37 -31.35
CA SER A 83 -22.01 19.40 -30.34
C SER A 83 -23.18 19.89 -29.48
N ARG A 84 -23.57 21.17 -29.56
CA ARG A 84 -24.72 21.74 -28.85
C ARG A 84 -25.58 22.58 -29.80
N THR A 85 -26.88 22.31 -29.82
CA THR A 85 -27.85 23.03 -30.66
C THR A 85 -27.86 24.55 -30.38
N ALA A 86 -27.67 24.96 -29.13
CA ALA A 86 -27.61 26.40 -28.78
C ALA A 86 -26.39 27.10 -29.41
N SER A 87 -25.24 26.43 -29.46
CA SER A 87 -24.04 26.94 -30.13
C SER A 87 -24.23 27.00 -31.64
N PHE A 88 -24.88 25.97 -32.21
CA PHE A 88 -25.22 25.95 -33.63
C PHE A 88 -26.16 27.11 -34.02
N ARG A 89 -27.19 27.38 -33.22
CA ARG A 89 -28.14 28.48 -33.49
C ARG A 89 -27.51 29.86 -33.35
N LYS A 90 -26.66 30.06 -32.34
CA LYS A 90 -25.84 31.29 -32.25
C LYS A 90 -24.91 31.44 -33.44
N HIS A 91 -24.30 30.34 -33.91
CA HIS A 91 -23.44 30.35 -35.08
C HIS A 91 -24.20 30.76 -36.36
N LEU A 92 -25.38 30.19 -36.61
CA LEU A 92 -26.24 30.58 -37.74
C LEU A 92 -26.58 32.07 -37.69
N GLN A 93 -26.96 32.59 -36.52
CA GLN A 93 -27.32 34.00 -36.37
C GLN A 93 -26.11 34.94 -36.53
N GLN A 94 -24.96 34.60 -35.92
CA GLN A 94 -23.81 35.51 -35.87
C GLN A 94 -22.95 35.50 -37.13
N LEU A 95 -22.79 34.34 -37.78
CA LEU A 95 -21.90 34.20 -38.95
C LEU A 95 -22.64 34.11 -40.27
N HIS A 96 -23.92 33.73 -40.28
CA HIS A 96 -24.74 33.67 -41.50
C HIS A 96 -25.91 34.64 -41.50
N GLY A 97 -26.18 35.34 -40.39
CA GLY A 97 -27.35 36.23 -40.28
C GLY A 97 -28.70 35.51 -40.32
N ILE A 98 -28.71 34.18 -40.19
CA ILE A 98 -29.91 33.36 -40.33
C ILE A 98 -30.56 33.15 -38.97
N GLU A 99 -31.79 33.64 -38.82
CA GLU A 99 -32.60 33.36 -37.63
C GLU A 99 -33.18 31.94 -37.68
N SER A 100 -33.06 31.24 -36.56
CA SER A 100 -33.52 29.86 -36.42
C SER A 100 -34.50 29.70 -35.26
N TYR A 101 -35.44 28.78 -35.40
CA TYR A 101 -36.52 28.51 -34.44
C TYR A 101 -36.82 27.00 -34.30
N LYS A 102 -37.73 26.67 -33.37
CA LYS A 102 -38.26 25.31 -33.16
C LYS A 102 -39.78 25.36 -33.33
N LYS A 103 -40.39 24.45 -34.09
CA LYS A 103 -41.85 24.33 -34.19
C LYS A 103 -42.42 23.74 -32.89
N ARG A 104 -43.33 24.45 -32.23
CA ARG A 104 -44.13 23.94 -31.09
C ARG A 104 -45.58 23.76 -31.57
N GLU A 105 -46.09 22.54 -31.58
CA GLU A 105 -47.51 22.29 -31.85
C GLU A 105 -48.36 22.61 -30.62
N LYS A 106 -49.50 23.28 -30.83
CA LYS A 106 -50.56 23.43 -29.82
C LYS A 106 -51.34 22.11 -29.73
N PRO A 107 -51.70 21.63 -28.54
CA PRO A 107 -52.57 20.47 -28.41
C PRO A 107 -54.01 20.88 -28.78
N ASP A 108 -54.56 20.28 -29.83
CA ASP A 108 -55.97 20.46 -30.19
C ASP A 108 -56.89 19.88 -29.11
N LYS A 109 -57.93 20.64 -28.77
CA LYS A 109 -58.92 20.35 -27.74
C LYS A 109 -60.16 19.66 -28.33
N LYS A 110 -60.61 18.64 -27.59
CA LYS A 110 -62.00 18.23 -27.26
C LYS A 110 -62.89 17.54 -28.31
N ALA A 111 -63.44 16.38 -27.88
CA ALA A 111 -64.86 16.17 -27.58
C ALA A 111 -64.93 15.20 -26.38
N ASP A 112 -65.15 15.64 -25.14
CA ASP A 112 -66.43 15.92 -24.45
C ASP A 112 -67.46 14.77 -24.52
N ALA A 113 -67.62 14.08 -23.37
CA ALA A 113 -68.88 13.51 -22.89
C ALA A 113 -68.94 13.67 -21.34
N GLU A 114 -70.00 14.37 -20.94
CA GLU A 114 -70.63 14.70 -19.65
C GLU A 114 -70.24 13.89 -18.39
N LYS A 115 -69.91 14.49 -17.23
CA LYS A 115 -70.58 15.42 -16.27
C LYS A 115 -71.43 14.71 -15.18
N ALA A 116 -70.99 14.87 -13.93
CA ALA A 116 -71.75 15.26 -12.73
C ALA A 116 -70.73 15.66 -11.66
N ASP A 117 -70.56 16.96 -11.41
CA ASP A 117 -70.98 17.69 -10.19
C ASP A 117 -70.03 17.47 -8.99
N ASP A 118 -69.25 18.49 -8.61
CA ASP A 118 -69.55 19.34 -7.44
C ASP A 118 -68.54 20.50 -7.24
N VAL A 119 -69.10 21.70 -7.05
CA VAL A 119 -68.76 22.89 -6.21
C VAL A 119 -67.30 23.44 -6.04
N PRO A 120 -67.12 24.79 -5.94
CA PRO A 120 -65.88 25.50 -6.32
C PRO A 120 -65.11 26.28 -5.21
N HIS A 121 -63.77 26.40 -5.40
CA HIS A 121 -62.81 27.50 -5.09
C HIS A 121 -62.78 28.27 -3.73
N PRO A 122 -61.60 28.73 -3.20
CA PRO A 122 -60.61 29.57 -3.93
C PRO A 122 -59.09 29.41 -3.59
N LYS A 123 -58.31 30.26 -4.29
CA LYS A 123 -56.84 30.51 -4.44
C LYS A 123 -56.06 30.77 -3.12
N ASP A 124 -54.74 30.58 -2.96
CA ASP A 124 -53.53 31.15 -3.61
C ASP A 124 -52.29 30.22 -3.43
N SER A 125 -51.22 30.17 -4.25
CA SER A 125 -50.04 31.07 -4.18
C SER A 125 -48.87 30.59 -5.10
N LEU A 126 -47.90 31.48 -5.36
CA LEU A 126 -46.90 31.54 -6.45
C LEU A 126 -45.79 30.45 -6.49
N LYS A 127 -45.26 30.14 -7.70
CA LYS A 127 -44.01 29.37 -7.92
C LYS A 127 -42.80 30.29 -8.12
N ASN A 128 -41.84 30.24 -7.18
CA ASN A 128 -40.55 30.93 -7.24
C ASN A 128 -39.47 30.06 -7.92
N THR A 129 -38.82 30.54 -8.99
CA THR A 129 -37.58 29.94 -9.52
C THR A 129 -36.37 30.65 -8.92
N HIS A 130 -35.68 30.01 -7.97
CA HIS A 130 -34.48 30.57 -7.37
C HIS A 130 -33.27 30.46 -8.31
N ASN A 131 -32.87 31.58 -8.91
CA ASN A 131 -31.55 31.72 -9.52
C ASN A 131 -30.48 31.79 -8.42
N ILE A 132 -29.33 31.16 -8.62
CA ILE A 132 -28.24 31.09 -7.63
C ILE A 132 -27.15 32.10 -8.02
N PRO A 133 -26.98 33.20 -7.25
CA PRO A 133 -25.95 34.19 -7.56
C PRO A 133 -24.55 33.67 -7.22
N CYS A 134 -23.56 33.99 -8.07
CA CYS A 134 -22.16 33.80 -7.77
C CYS A 134 -21.70 34.90 -6.80
N MET A 135 -21.28 34.54 -5.60
CA MET A 135 -20.85 35.53 -4.58
C MET A 135 -19.54 36.25 -4.93
N LEU A 136 -18.83 35.83 -5.97
CA LEU A 136 -17.55 36.42 -6.41
C LEU A 136 -17.72 37.43 -7.57
N CYS A 137 -18.80 37.35 -8.35
CA CYS A 137 -19.02 38.25 -9.49
C CYS A 137 -20.50 38.54 -9.78
N SER A 138 -21.39 38.14 -8.87
CA SER A 138 -22.84 38.34 -8.90
C SER A 138 -23.58 37.70 -10.08
N ALA A 139 -22.91 36.89 -10.91
CA ALA A 139 -23.52 36.19 -12.03
C ALA A 139 -24.58 35.19 -11.56
N SER A 140 -25.81 35.30 -12.07
CA SER A 140 -26.96 34.49 -11.64
C SER A 140 -27.06 33.19 -12.46
N LEU A 141 -26.87 32.04 -11.82
CA LEU A 141 -26.77 30.76 -12.50
C LEU A 141 -27.94 29.84 -12.17
N SER A 142 -28.38 29.07 -13.17
CA SER A 142 -29.56 28.21 -13.09
C SER A 142 -29.37 26.92 -12.28
N SER A 143 -28.13 26.57 -11.90
CA SER A 143 -27.85 25.39 -11.07
C SER A 143 -26.49 25.47 -10.36
N HIS A 144 -26.36 24.77 -9.24
CA HIS A 144 -25.09 24.62 -8.51
C HIS A 144 -23.96 23.98 -9.33
N SER A 145 -24.28 23.17 -10.34
CA SER A 145 -23.28 22.56 -11.23
C SER A 145 -22.69 23.62 -12.17
N ASN A 146 -23.53 24.49 -12.72
CA ASN A 146 -23.09 25.62 -13.53
C ASN A 146 -22.28 26.60 -12.69
N LEU A 147 -22.68 26.84 -11.43
CA LEU A 147 -21.94 27.72 -10.51
C LEU A 147 -20.54 27.17 -10.22
N ARG A 148 -20.39 25.86 -9.96
CA ARG A 148 -19.10 25.22 -9.75
C ARG A 148 -18.18 25.32 -10.97
N ARG A 149 -18.73 25.12 -12.17
CA ARG A 149 -17.97 25.29 -13.42
C ARG A 149 -17.55 26.73 -13.65
N HIS A 150 -18.46 27.68 -13.41
CA HIS A 150 -18.18 29.11 -13.49
C HIS A 150 -17.06 29.53 -12.52
N ILE A 151 -17.11 29.09 -11.25
CA ILE A 151 -16.07 29.38 -10.25
C ILE A 151 -14.72 28.79 -10.64
N ARG A 152 -14.70 27.59 -11.21
CA ARG A 152 -13.47 26.97 -11.71
C ARG A 152 -12.89 27.71 -12.91
N ASP A 153 -13.71 27.95 -13.92
CA ASP A 153 -13.28 28.39 -15.24
C ASP A 153 -12.97 29.91 -15.26
N LEU A 154 -13.65 30.70 -14.43
CA LEU A 154 -13.51 32.18 -14.40
C LEU A 154 -12.83 32.73 -13.15
N HIS A 155 -12.93 32.05 -12.00
CA HIS A 155 -12.34 32.52 -10.73
C HIS A 155 -11.12 31.70 -10.27
N ASN A 156 -10.74 30.66 -11.03
CA ASN A 156 -9.57 29.80 -10.79
C ASN A 156 -9.50 29.21 -9.36
N ARG A 157 -10.65 29.03 -8.69
CA ARG A 157 -10.76 28.39 -7.36
C ARG A 157 -11.04 26.88 -7.50
N PRO A 158 -10.43 26.02 -6.66
CA PRO A 158 -10.73 24.58 -6.66
C PRO A 158 -12.20 24.32 -6.31
N THR A 159 -12.81 23.31 -6.92
CA THR A 159 -14.23 22.98 -6.71
C THR A 159 -14.52 22.14 -5.46
N ILE A 160 -13.49 21.74 -4.72
CA ILE A 160 -13.63 20.93 -3.51
C ILE A 160 -13.45 21.86 -2.29
N PRO A 161 -14.47 21.98 -1.41
CA PRO A 161 -14.42 22.91 -0.29
C PRO A 161 -13.47 22.43 0.81
N ILE A 162 -12.95 23.39 1.56
CA ILE A 162 -12.15 23.16 2.76
C ILE A 162 -12.38 24.32 3.73
N MET A 163 -12.66 24.02 5.00
CA MET A 163 -13.00 25.00 6.02
C MET A 163 -12.00 24.90 7.18
N CYS A 164 -11.52 26.04 7.67
CA CYS A 164 -10.83 26.09 8.95
C CYS A 164 -11.87 25.95 10.08
N ILE A 165 -11.59 25.11 11.09
CA ILE A 165 -12.49 24.91 12.25
C ILE A 165 -11.80 25.20 13.60
N ASP A 166 -10.48 25.24 13.62
CA ASP A 166 -9.67 25.61 14.79
C ASP A 166 -8.39 26.28 14.28
N PRO A 167 -8.34 27.63 14.25
CA PRO A 167 -7.20 28.35 13.70
C PRO A 167 -5.94 28.22 14.57
N ASP A 168 -6.09 28.12 15.89
CA ASP A 168 -4.98 28.07 16.84
C ASP A 168 -4.21 26.74 16.73
N ASN A 169 -4.94 25.63 16.60
CA ASN A 169 -4.37 24.31 16.39
C ASN A 169 -4.16 23.95 14.91
N GLY A 170 -4.60 24.82 13.99
CA GLY A 170 -4.51 24.61 12.54
C GLY A 170 -5.31 23.41 12.05
N ILE A 171 -6.53 23.20 12.57
CA ILE A 171 -7.42 22.10 12.18
C ILE A 171 -8.38 22.57 11.08
N TYR A 172 -8.43 21.79 10.00
CA TYR A 172 -9.28 22.03 8.84
C TYR A 172 -10.16 20.81 8.55
N VAL A 173 -11.30 21.05 7.90
CA VAL A 173 -12.21 20.00 7.45
C VAL A 173 -12.36 20.06 5.93
N THR A 174 -12.22 18.91 5.27
CA THR A 174 -12.37 18.80 3.82
C THR A 174 -12.99 17.44 3.44
N PRO A 175 -13.65 17.29 2.28
CA PRO A 175 -14.22 16.01 1.88
C PRO A 175 -13.17 14.95 1.55
N ARG A 176 -13.44 13.71 1.95
CA ARG A 176 -12.67 12.53 1.58
C ARG A 176 -12.79 12.25 0.07
N HIS A 177 -11.67 11.93 -0.59
CA HIS A 177 -11.57 11.78 -2.05
C HIS A 177 -12.26 10.55 -2.67
N ASP A 178 -12.46 9.49 -1.89
CA ASP A 178 -12.73 8.11 -2.33
C ASP A 178 -14.18 7.64 -2.14
N ALA A 179 -15.07 8.50 -1.65
CA ALA A 179 -16.46 8.16 -1.39
C ALA A 179 -17.42 8.78 -2.40
N SER A 180 -18.41 8.00 -2.85
CA SER A 180 -19.56 8.50 -3.64
C SER A 180 -20.36 9.59 -2.92
N ARG A 181 -20.13 9.72 -1.61
CA ARG A 181 -20.61 10.77 -0.70
C ARG A 181 -19.41 11.57 -0.19
N LEU A 182 -19.52 12.89 -0.19
CA LEU A 182 -18.47 13.80 0.29
C LEU A 182 -18.39 13.78 1.83
N ILE A 183 -17.87 12.70 2.42
CA ILE A 183 -17.72 12.57 3.88
C ILE A 183 -16.61 13.52 4.36
N PRO A 184 -16.87 14.45 5.30
CA PRO A 184 -15.87 15.34 5.84
C PRO A 184 -14.83 14.57 6.69
N ILE A 185 -13.57 14.94 6.54
CA ILE A 185 -12.44 14.46 7.34
C ILE A 185 -11.66 15.66 7.88
N HIS A 186 -10.95 15.46 8.97
CA HIS A 186 -10.05 16.46 9.53
C HIS A 186 -8.65 16.35 8.92
N VAL A 187 -7.96 17.48 8.82
CA VAL A 187 -6.53 17.58 8.56
C VAL A 187 -5.94 18.64 9.48
N ILE A 188 -4.71 18.44 9.94
CA ILE A 188 -3.96 19.42 10.73
C ILE A 188 -2.81 19.95 9.88
N LYS A 189 -2.69 21.27 9.82
CA LYS A 189 -1.53 21.96 9.24
C LYS A 189 -1.30 23.27 10.00
N SER A 190 -0.42 23.22 11.00
CA SER A 190 -0.02 24.39 11.78
C SER A 190 1.41 24.80 11.45
N THR A 191 1.63 26.11 11.30
CA THR A 191 2.95 26.73 11.12
C THR A 191 3.59 27.14 12.45
N SER A 192 2.77 27.32 13.49
CA SER A 192 3.18 27.81 14.81
C SER A 192 3.86 26.71 15.64
N ALA A 193 3.32 25.48 15.53
CA ALA A 193 3.97 24.23 15.93
C ALA A 193 3.94 23.32 14.69
N PRO A 194 5.07 22.85 14.16
CA PRO A 194 5.11 22.09 12.90
C PRO A 194 4.41 20.74 13.07
N ASN A 195 3.09 20.74 12.87
CA ASN A 195 2.22 19.58 12.96
C ASN A 195 1.45 19.46 11.65
N ILE A 196 1.70 18.37 10.93
CA ILE A 196 1.11 18.06 9.63
C ILE A 196 0.60 16.62 9.69
N ASP A 197 -0.72 16.45 9.72
CA ASP A 197 -1.35 15.12 9.79
C ASP A 197 -2.70 15.14 9.05
N CYS A 198 -3.15 13.97 8.59
CA CYS A 198 -4.41 13.77 7.88
C CYS A 198 -5.18 12.62 8.53
N GLU A 199 -6.47 12.78 8.82
CA GLU A 199 -7.29 11.74 9.47
C GLU A 199 -7.27 10.40 8.70
N VAL A 200 -7.14 10.46 7.37
CA VAL A 200 -7.09 9.30 6.48
C VAL A 200 -5.76 8.57 6.65
N SER A 201 -5.82 7.38 7.23
CA SER A 201 -4.65 6.52 7.48
C SER A 201 -3.84 6.20 6.22
N LEU A 202 -4.48 6.05 5.06
CA LEU A 202 -3.80 5.79 3.81
C LEU A 202 -2.99 7.00 3.31
N CYS A 203 -3.46 8.23 3.57
CA CYS A 203 -2.72 9.44 3.26
C CYS A 203 -1.47 9.57 4.13
N ARG A 204 -1.55 9.25 5.43
CA ARG A 204 -0.37 9.17 6.31
C ARG A 204 0.68 8.21 5.74
N LYS A 205 0.26 7.00 5.39
CA LYS A 205 1.15 5.98 4.80
C LYS A 205 1.80 6.43 3.49
N LEU A 206 1.07 7.18 2.65
CA LEU A 206 1.66 7.78 1.44
C LEU A 206 2.76 8.79 1.77
N MET A 207 2.54 9.65 2.76
CA MET A 207 3.53 10.62 3.21
C MET A 207 4.74 9.92 3.84
N ASP A 208 4.53 8.82 4.58
CA ASP A 208 5.61 7.99 5.12
C ASP A 208 6.45 7.34 4.00
N VAL A 209 5.78 6.78 2.99
CA VAL A 209 6.43 6.19 1.80
C VAL A 209 7.24 7.26 1.05
N ALA A 210 6.68 8.46 0.87
CA ALA A 210 7.39 9.56 0.23
C ALA A 210 8.61 10.02 1.03
N THR A 211 8.48 10.13 2.35
CA THR A 211 9.57 10.45 3.28
C THR A 211 10.68 9.41 3.20
N ALA A 212 10.34 8.12 3.24
CA ALA A 212 11.29 7.02 3.09
C ALA A 212 11.97 6.99 1.72
N SER A 213 11.32 7.57 0.70
CA SER A 213 11.85 7.73 -0.66
C SER A 213 12.70 9.00 -0.83
N GLY A 214 12.99 9.73 0.25
CA GLY A 214 13.77 10.96 0.22
C GLY A 214 12.97 12.22 -0.12
N ASN A 215 11.63 12.16 -0.07
CA ASN A 215 10.73 13.29 -0.32
C ASN A 215 9.83 13.60 0.91
N PRO A 216 10.41 14.08 2.03
CA PRO A 216 9.67 14.37 3.26
C PRO A 216 8.66 15.53 3.13
N GLY A 217 8.80 16.37 2.09
CA GLY A 217 7.88 17.48 1.83
C GLY A 217 6.62 17.09 1.05
N LYS A 218 6.44 15.81 0.70
CA LYS A 218 5.27 15.37 -0.06
C LYS A 218 4.03 15.34 0.83
N GLU A 219 3.14 16.31 0.63
CA GLU A 219 1.84 16.34 1.26
C GLU A 219 0.83 15.43 0.55
N CYS A 220 -0.15 14.91 1.30
CA CYS A 220 -1.30 14.26 0.70
C CYS A 220 -2.23 15.29 0.04
N VAL A 221 -3.05 14.84 -0.90
CA VAL A 221 -4.00 15.71 -1.61
C VAL A 221 -4.97 16.47 -0.69
N HIS A 222 -5.28 15.96 0.51
CA HIS A 222 -6.11 16.67 1.47
C HIS A 222 -5.37 17.84 2.15
N LEU A 223 -4.08 17.67 2.45
CA LEU A 223 -3.23 18.71 3.04
C LEU A 223 -2.85 19.79 2.02
N GLU A 224 -2.66 19.40 0.75
CA GLU A 224 -2.42 20.34 -0.35
C GLU A 224 -3.59 21.33 -0.53
N ARG A 225 -4.82 20.98 -0.10
CA ARG A 225 -6.00 21.86 -0.19
C ARG A 225 -6.00 23.00 0.83
N VAL A 226 -5.25 22.90 1.93
CA VAL A 226 -5.25 23.91 3.01
C VAL A 226 -4.92 25.31 2.47
N LYS A 227 -4.13 25.40 1.40
CA LYS A 227 -3.84 26.67 0.68
C LYS A 227 -5.07 27.38 0.09
N HIS A 228 -6.21 26.69 0.05
CA HIS A 228 -7.49 27.18 -0.45
C HIS A 228 -8.58 27.16 0.62
N ALA A 229 -8.23 27.00 1.90
CA ALA A 229 -9.20 27.00 2.99
C ALA A 229 -9.91 28.35 3.09
N ASP A 230 -11.23 28.32 3.26
CA ASP A 230 -11.98 29.51 3.60
C ASP A 230 -11.57 29.99 5.01
N PRO A 231 -11.58 31.32 5.27
CA PRO A 231 -11.31 31.86 6.60
C PRO A 231 -12.21 31.23 7.66
N TYR A 232 -11.68 31.05 8.88
CA TYR A 232 -12.46 30.55 10.00
C TYR A 232 -13.63 31.50 10.30
N VAL A 233 -14.82 30.92 10.41
CA VAL A 233 -16.05 31.59 10.85
C VAL A 233 -16.56 30.81 12.06
N PRO A 234 -16.63 31.42 13.25
CA PRO A 234 -17.05 30.72 14.46
C PRO A 234 -18.53 30.29 14.35
N PRO A 235 -18.87 29.05 14.77
CA PRO A 235 -20.24 28.57 14.78
C PRO A 235 -21.07 29.21 15.90
N GLU A 236 -22.40 29.18 15.79
CA GLU A 236 -23.24 29.55 16.93
C GLU A 236 -23.05 28.55 18.07
N SER A 237 -22.66 29.08 19.24
CA SER A 237 -22.50 28.29 20.45
C SER A 237 -23.84 27.75 20.93
N VAL A 238 -23.82 26.53 21.44
CA VAL A 238 -24.95 25.91 22.11
C VAL A 238 -25.30 26.66 23.41
N LYS A 239 -26.59 26.87 23.68
CA LYS A 239 -27.10 27.70 24.80
C LYS A 239 -27.69 26.83 25.90
N LYS A 240 -27.31 27.07 27.17
CA LYS A 240 -27.82 26.30 28.33
C LYS A 240 -29.35 26.22 28.40
N ASN A 241 -30.06 27.30 28.07
CA ASN A 241 -31.53 27.31 28.07
C ASN A 241 -32.12 26.27 27.10
N SER A 242 -31.50 26.04 25.95
CA SER A 242 -31.95 25.02 24.99
C SER A 242 -31.70 23.59 25.47
N LEU A 243 -30.63 23.38 26.25
CA LEU A 243 -30.35 22.08 26.90
C LEU A 243 -31.39 21.79 27.99
N GLN A 244 -31.76 22.82 28.75
CA GLN A 244 -32.83 22.74 29.74
C GLN A 244 -34.18 22.41 29.09
N GLU A 245 -34.51 23.03 27.95
CA GLU A 245 -35.72 22.65 27.19
C GLU A 245 -35.69 21.21 26.66
N MET A 246 -34.52 20.68 26.27
CA MET A 246 -34.38 19.27 25.88
C MET A 246 -34.61 18.33 27.07
N LEU A 247 -34.15 18.70 28.27
CA LEU A 247 -34.43 17.99 29.51
C LEU A 247 -35.92 18.02 29.83
N ASP A 248 -36.55 19.20 29.78
CA ASP A 248 -37.96 19.39 30.08
C ASP A 248 -38.88 18.64 29.11
N LYS A 249 -38.46 18.49 27.84
CA LYS A 249 -39.15 17.71 26.80
C LYS A 249 -38.81 16.21 26.80
N GLY A 250 -37.95 15.74 27.72
CA GLY A 250 -37.56 14.34 27.84
C GLY A 250 -36.69 13.80 26.68
N LEU A 251 -36.06 14.69 25.91
CA LEU A 251 -35.19 14.32 24.77
C LEU A 251 -33.77 13.93 25.21
N ILE A 252 -33.37 14.34 26.41
CA ILE A 252 -32.09 14.00 27.04
C ILE A 252 -32.32 13.75 28.54
N SER A 253 -31.52 12.89 29.18
CA SER A 253 -31.59 12.68 30.62
C SER A 253 -30.70 13.66 31.38
N THR A 254 -30.96 13.84 32.69
CA THR A 254 -30.14 14.67 33.58
C THR A 254 -28.65 14.30 33.51
N GLU A 255 -28.33 13.00 33.57
CA GLU A 255 -26.94 12.50 33.44
C GLU A 255 -26.29 12.92 32.12
N TRP A 256 -27.01 12.83 30.99
CA TRP A 256 -26.46 13.18 29.68
C TRP A 256 -26.36 14.70 29.48
N SER A 257 -27.25 15.48 30.10
CA SER A 257 -27.17 16.94 30.11
C SER A 257 -25.94 17.43 30.86
N GLU A 258 -25.69 16.90 32.06
CA GLU A 258 -24.49 17.22 32.85
C GLU A 258 -23.21 16.93 32.05
N ARG A 259 -23.11 15.75 31.42
CA ARG A 259 -21.96 15.41 30.57
C ARG A 259 -21.80 16.32 29.34
N CYS A 260 -22.90 16.80 28.75
CA CYS A 260 -22.82 17.76 27.64
C CYS A 260 -22.31 19.12 28.13
N GLU A 261 -22.73 19.57 29.30
CA GLU A 261 -22.23 20.80 29.91
C GLU A 261 -20.75 20.71 30.30
N GLU A 262 -20.31 19.57 30.87
CA GLU A 262 -18.90 19.30 31.19
C GLU A 262 -18.02 19.40 29.93
N LEU A 263 -18.42 18.73 28.86
CA LEU A 263 -17.67 18.72 27.60
C LEU A 263 -17.67 20.10 26.92
N HIS A 264 -18.77 20.86 27.01
CA HIS A 264 -18.84 22.24 26.54
C HIS A 264 -17.90 23.17 27.34
N THR A 265 -17.88 23.01 28.66
CA THR A 265 -17.01 23.80 29.55
C THR A 265 -15.52 23.48 29.32
N ALA A 266 -15.20 22.21 29.08
CA ALA A 266 -13.84 21.77 28.74
C ALA A 266 -13.37 22.33 27.39
N ALA A 267 -14.25 22.45 26.39
CA ALA A 267 -13.91 23.07 25.12
C ALA A 267 -13.62 24.58 25.31
N ALA A 268 -14.49 25.28 26.06
CA ALA A 268 -14.35 26.70 26.35
C ALA A 268 -13.06 27.04 27.10
N SER A 269 -12.64 26.20 28.07
CA SER A 269 -11.39 26.42 28.82
C SER A 269 -10.13 26.27 27.96
N ARG A 270 -10.22 25.55 26.83
CA ARG A 270 -9.15 25.38 25.85
C ARG A 270 -9.23 26.36 24.68
N GLY A 271 -10.20 27.28 24.68
CA GLY A 271 -10.39 28.26 23.61
C GLY A 271 -10.85 27.64 22.28
N THR A 272 -11.49 26.46 22.29
CA THR A 272 -11.99 25.78 21.08
C THR A 272 -13.50 25.59 21.15
N ASP A 273 -14.16 25.51 19.99
CA ASP A 273 -15.61 25.27 19.94
C ASP A 273 -15.94 23.84 20.38
N SER A 274 -17.05 23.63 21.08
CA SER A 274 -17.51 22.29 21.42
C SER A 274 -18.17 21.56 20.24
N VAL A 275 -18.85 22.30 19.36
CA VAL A 275 -19.57 21.77 18.18
C VAL A 275 -19.29 22.66 16.98
N ASN A 276 -18.81 22.07 15.89
CA ASN A 276 -18.61 22.74 14.60
C ASN A 276 -19.46 22.06 13.52
N PRO A 277 -20.63 22.60 13.13
CA PRO A 277 -21.44 22.05 12.07
C PRO A 277 -20.79 22.29 10.71
N ILE A 278 -20.75 21.27 9.86
CA ILE A 278 -20.03 21.31 8.59
C ILE A 278 -21.01 21.60 7.45
N PHE A 279 -21.10 22.88 7.09
CA PHE A 279 -21.94 23.36 5.98
C PHE A 279 -21.10 23.80 4.79
N TYR A 280 -21.01 22.95 3.79
CA TYR A 280 -20.32 23.27 2.54
C TYR A 280 -21.21 24.07 1.57
N GLY A 281 -21.71 25.22 2.00
CA GLY A 281 -22.64 26.07 1.25
C GLY A 281 -22.32 26.16 -0.25
N LEU A 282 -23.38 26.13 -1.09
CA LEU A 282 -23.33 26.17 -2.56
C LEU A 282 -22.57 25.02 -3.27
N ALA A 283 -21.86 24.13 -2.57
CA ALA A 283 -21.12 22.99 -3.15
C ALA A 283 -22.00 21.77 -3.49
N GLY A 284 -23.32 21.84 -3.22
CA GLY A 284 -24.31 20.83 -3.61
C GLY A 284 -24.29 19.55 -2.77
N PHE A 285 -24.07 19.69 -1.46
CA PHE A 285 -24.23 18.60 -0.50
C PHE A 285 -25.70 18.21 -0.36
N SER A 286 -25.96 16.92 -0.17
CA SER A 286 -27.32 16.43 0.06
C SER A 286 -27.85 16.96 1.39
N LYS A 287 -29.05 17.55 1.39
CA LYS A 287 -29.77 17.96 2.61
C LYS A 287 -30.08 16.79 3.56
N ARG A 288 -29.89 15.54 3.09
CA ARG A 288 -30.12 14.31 3.86
C ARG A 288 -29.07 14.06 4.95
N TRP A 289 -27.82 14.49 4.77
CA TRP A 289 -26.74 14.16 5.71
C TRP A 289 -26.21 15.44 6.35
N LEU A 290 -26.32 15.52 7.67
CA LEU A 290 -25.72 16.56 8.49
C LEU A 290 -24.44 16.03 9.13
N PHE A 291 -23.40 16.87 9.22
CA PHE A 291 -22.10 16.51 9.76
C PHE A 291 -21.67 17.53 10.81
N PHE A 292 -21.10 17.05 11.90
CA PHE A 292 -20.65 17.86 13.04
C PHE A 292 -19.27 17.39 13.47
N SER A 293 -18.33 18.32 13.54
CA SER A 293 -17.06 18.10 14.20
C SER A 293 -17.23 18.44 15.68
N ILE A 294 -17.10 17.44 16.56
CA ILE A 294 -17.36 17.55 18.01
C ILE A 294 -16.04 17.42 18.76
N PHE A 295 -15.80 18.31 19.73
CA PHE A 295 -14.66 18.22 20.66
C PHE A 295 -14.78 16.99 21.57
N THR A 296 -13.68 16.27 21.80
CA THR A 296 -13.70 14.98 22.52
C THR A 296 -12.92 14.97 23.83
N ASP A 297 -12.14 16.00 24.13
CA ASP A 297 -11.23 16.10 25.30
C ASP A 297 -10.27 14.89 25.48
N LYS A 298 -10.13 14.07 24.43
CA LYS A 298 -9.41 12.79 24.41
C LYS A 298 -8.72 12.61 23.06
N LYS A 299 -7.59 11.90 23.05
CA LYS A 299 -6.94 11.41 21.82
C LYS A 299 -7.03 9.88 21.76
N ASP A 300 -7.67 9.36 20.73
CA ASP A 300 -7.78 7.92 20.43
C ASP A 300 -7.76 7.70 18.91
N ASN A 301 -7.74 6.45 18.45
CA ASN A 301 -7.73 6.06 17.04
C ASN A 301 -8.91 6.64 16.24
N TRP A 302 -10.02 6.92 16.90
CA TRP A 302 -11.24 7.48 16.30
C TRP A 302 -11.38 9.00 16.50
N CYS A 303 -10.51 9.64 17.29
CA CYS A 303 -10.48 11.08 17.57
C CYS A 303 -9.04 11.61 17.71
N ARG A 304 -8.22 11.40 16.67
CA ARG A 304 -6.77 11.67 16.71
C ARG A 304 -6.43 13.15 16.94
N PHE A 305 -7.33 14.05 16.57
CA PHE A 305 -7.16 15.50 16.64
C PHE A 305 -8.01 16.14 17.75
N GLU A 306 -8.34 15.38 18.81
CA GLU A 306 -9.22 15.82 19.91
C GLU A 306 -10.63 16.22 19.45
N ARG A 307 -10.97 15.82 18.23
CA ARG A 307 -12.25 16.05 17.58
C ARG A 307 -12.67 14.77 16.87
N THR A 308 -13.99 14.54 16.84
CA THR A 308 -14.61 13.41 16.14
C THR A 308 -15.69 13.92 15.18
N MET A 309 -15.86 13.23 14.06
CA MET A 309 -16.92 13.55 13.11
C MET A 309 -18.18 12.74 13.44
N VAL A 310 -19.26 13.43 13.80
CA VAL A 310 -20.60 12.87 14.00
C VAL A 310 -21.44 13.17 12.77
N SER A 311 -22.19 12.18 12.28
CA SER A 311 -23.10 12.38 11.16
C SER A 311 -24.51 11.93 11.50
N PHE A 312 -25.50 12.63 10.94
CA PHE A 312 -26.92 12.34 11.09
C PHE A 312 -27.59 12.23 9.72
N ASP A 313 -28.30 11.13 9.49
CA ASP A 313 -29.17 10.94 8.32
C ASP A 313 -30.57 11.45 8.66
N SER A 314 -30.93 12.63 8.15
CA SER A 314 -32.22 13.27 8.42
C SER A 314 -33.41 12.57 7.76
N VAL A 315 -33.18 11.58 6.88
CA VAL A 315 -34.24 10.78 6.25
C VAL A 315 -34.41 9.45 6.96
N ALA A 316 -33.30 8.81 7.35
CA ALA A 316 -33.35 7.52 8.06
C ALA A 316 -33.42 7.68 9.59
N GLY A 317 -33.25 8.89 10.13
CA GLY A 317 -33.20 9.16 11.58
C GLY A 317 -31.97 8.55 12.29
N GLN A 318 -30.97 8.10 11.53
CA GLN A 318 -29.83 7.34 12.06
C GLN A 318 -28.63 8.24 12.39
N TRP A 319 -28.06 8.01 13.57
CA TRP A 319 -26.84 8.65 14.05
C TRP A 319 -25.63 7.74 13.89
N HIS A 320 -24.53 8.33 13.41
CA HIS A 320 -23.24 7.66 13.35
C HIS A 320 -22.18 8.49 14.09
N CYS A 321 -21.47 7.82 15.00
CA CYS A 321 -20.32 8.38 15.72
C CYS A 321 -19.25 7.28 15.85
N PRO A 322 -17.97 7.59 15.57
CA PRO A 322 -16.86 6.64 15.68
C PRO A 322 -16.51 6.18 17.11
N CYS A 323 -16.96 6.89 18.15
CA CYS A 323 -16.61 6.56 19.54
C CYS A 323 -17.23 5.23 19.98
N ARG A 324 -16.43 4.32 20.53
CA ARG A 324 -16.87 3.00 21.03
C ARG A 324 -17.23 3.00 22.52
N GLU A 325 -17.59 4.15 23.09
CA GLU A 325 -17.98 4.23 24.49
C GLU A 325 -19.31 3.49 24.72
N MET A 326 -19.23 2.41 25.49
CA MET A 326 -20.29 1.53 25.98
C MET A 326 -20.86 0.53 24.95
N GLY A 327 -20.47 -0.75 25.13
CA GLY A 327 -21.05 -1.87 24.39
C GLY A 327 -22.58 -1.86 24.43
N ARG A 328 -23.18 -2.20 23.29
CA ARG A 328 -24.64 -2.31 23.03
C ARG A 328 -25.49 -1.04 23.25
N SER A 329 -24.95 0.09 23.71
CA SER A 329 -25.72 1.35 23.84
C SER A 329 -25.61 2.20 22.57
N HIS A 330 -26.75 2.59 21.98
CA HIS A 330 -26.81 3.48 20.81
C HIS A 330 -26.62 4.98 21.15
N ARG A 331 -26.21 5.34 22.38
CA ARG A 331 -26.12 6.73 22.88
C ARG A 331 -24.70 7.08 23.38
N CYS A 332 -24.17 8.23 22.96
CA CYS A 332 -22.88 8.77 23.42
C CYS A 332 -22.92 10.31 23.53
N VAL A 333 -22.03 10.90 24.33
CA VAL A 333 -22.02 12.37 24.58
C VAL A 333 -21.83 13.15 23.27
N HIS A 334 -21.01 12.65 22.33
CA HIS A 334 -20.78 13.32 21.04
C HIS A 334 -22.05 13.40 20.17
N ARG A 335 -22.90 12.37 20.19
CA ARG A 335 -24.21 12.40 19.52
C ARG A 335 -25.14 13.38 20.22
N MET A 336 -25.11 13.43 21.54
CA MET A 336 -25.94 14.34 22.33
C MET A 336 -25.53 15.81 22.11
N MET A 337 -24.25 16.12 22.00
CA MET A 337 -23.75 17.45 21.64
C MET A 337 -24.22 17.89 20.24
N ALA A 338 -24.17 16.99 19.26
CA ALA A 338 -24.68 17.27 17.91
C ALA A 338 -26.22 17.42 17.91
N MET A 339 -26.92 16.58 18.66
CA MET A 339 -28.38 16.66 18.83
C MET A 339 -28.81 17.95 19.52
N TRP A 340 -28.04 18.42 20.51
CA TRP A 340 -28.26 19.69 21.19
C TRP A 340 -28.18 20.86 20.22
N TRP A 341 -27.16 20.87 19.36
CA TRP A 341 -27.04 21.86 18.29
C TRP A 341 -28.21 21.79 17.28
N ILE A 342 -28.62 20.59 16.84
CA ILE A 342 -29.78 20.42 15.94
C ILE A 342 -31.08 20.89 16.59
N PHE A 343 -31.30 20.58 17.86
CA PHE A 343 -32.51 20.99 18.57
C PHE A 343 -32.62 22.51 18.65
N GLN A 344 -31.50 23.20 18.86
CA GLN A 344 -31.43 24.67 18.90
C GLN A 344 -31.70 25.28 17.52
N GLU A 345 -31.05 24.78 16.47
CA GLU A 345 -31.00 25.46 15.16
C GLU A 345 -31.95 24.89 14.10
N CYS A 346 -32.39 23.64 14.24
CA CYS A 346 -33.18 22.89 13.26
C CYS A 346 -34.19 21.92 13.92
N PRO A 347 -35.12 22.40 14.77
CA PRO A 347 -36.00 21.53 15.58
C PRO A 347 -36.90 20.58 14.77
N ASN A 348 -37.21 20.91 13.50
CA ASN A 348 -38.08 20.11 12.62
C ASN A 348 -37.41 18.82 12.06
N VAL A 349 -36.12 18.60 12.34
CA VAL A 349 -35.31 17.51 11.76
C VAL A 349 -35.34 16.24 12.64
N LEU A 350 -35.86 16.32 13.88
CA LEU A 350 -35.85 15.23 14.86
C LEU A 350 -37.17 14.41 14.92
N SER A 351 -38.06 14.58 13.95
CA SER A 351 -39.35 13.87 13.90
C SER A 351 -39.24 12.60 13.04
N ASN A 352 -39.32 11.44 13.71
CA ASN A 352 -39.41 10.06 13.21
C ASN A 352 -38.11 9.25 13.21
N CYS A 353 -37.98 8.33 14.17
CA CYS A 353 -37.15 7.14 14.00
C CYS A 353 -37.57 6.02 14.97
N ASP A 354 -38.36 5.06 14.47
CA ASP A 354 -38.60 3.75 15.09
C ASP A 354 -37.97 2.67 14.21
N THR A 355 -37.00 1.89 14.71
CA THR A 355 -36.91 0.43 14.44
C THR A 355 -35.80 -0.27 15.25
N GLN A 356 -36.15 -1.46 15.73
CA GLN A 356 -35.36 -2.47 16.45
C GLN A 356 -34.47 -3.32 15.51
N PRO A 357 -33.41 -4.00 16.01
CA PRO A 357 -32.63 -4.97 15.25
C PRO A 357 -32.78 -6.42 15.75
N ASP A 358 -33.08 -7.37 14.84
CA ASP A 358 -32.97 -8.83 15.08
C ASP A 358 -32.04 -9.53 14.06
N ASP A 359 -31.20 -10.39 14.63
CA ASP A 359 -30.68 -11.73 14.27
C ASP A 359 -29.82 -12.04 13.02
N ILE A 360 -28.82 -12.91 13.23
CA ILE A 360 -28.53 -14.19 12.51
C ILE A 360 -27.56 -15.07 13.35
N GLU A 361 -27.87 -16.37 13.37
CA GLU A 361 -27.36 -17.51 14.17
C GLU A 361 -26.21 -18.35 13.54
N ASP A 362 -25.52 -19.12 14.41
CA ASP A 362 -25.19 -20.58 14.44
C ASP A 362 -24.10 -21.40 13.64
N MET A 363 -23.33 -22.16 14.48
CA MET A 363 -22.94 -23.62 14.55
C MET A 363 -22.06 -24.44 13.55
N GLU A 364 -20.93 -24.95 14.10
CA GLU A 364 -20.43 -26.35 14.35
C GLU A 364 -20.10 -27.50 13.33
N CYS A 365 -19.02 -28.26 13.71
CA CYS A 365 -18.79 -29.75 13.71
C CYS A 365 -17.82 -30.53 12.75
N GLU A 366 -16.72 -31.06 13.36
CA GLU A 366 -16.14 -32.44 13.55
C GLU A 366 -15.66 -33.52 12.50
N LEU A 367 -14.45 -34.06 12.82
CA LEU A 367 -13.86 -35.45 12.89
C LEU A 367 -13.61 -36.43 11.70
N LEU A 368 -12.45 -37.13 11.74
CA LEU A 368 -12.18 -38.59 11.53
C LEU A 368 -10.69 -38.95 11.31
N ASP A 369 -10.28 -40.12 11.85
CA ASP A 369 -8.94 -40.69 12.16
C ASP A 369 -8.20 -41.46 11.01
N PRO A 370 -6.91 -41.88 11.19
CA PRO A 370 -6.11 -42.67 10.24
C PRO A 370 -5.49 -44.00 10.77
N GLU A 371 -4.99 -44.85 9.86
CA GLU A 371 -4.33 -46.16 10.12
C GLU A 371 -2.99 -46.37 9.34
N PRO A 372 -2.14 -47.38 9.69
CA PRO A 372 -0.66 -47.26 9.82
C PRO A 372 0.20 -47.90 8.69
N PRO A 373 1.55 -47.72 8.68
CA PRO A 373 2.46 -48.34 7.70
C PRO A 373 3.50 -49.34 8.29
N CYS A 374 3.96 -50.30 7.48
CA CYS A 374 5.18 -51.11 7.73
C CYS A 374 6.11 -51.19 6.48
N ALA A 375 7.32 -51.75 6.66
CA ALA A 375 8.58 -51.37 6.03
C ALA A 375 9.23 -52.40 5.06
N SER A 376 10.09 -51.93 4.14
CA SER A 376 11.55 -52.26 3.98
C SER A 376 12.10 -52.35 2.54
N CYS A 377 13.29 -51.73 2.38
CA CYS A 377 14.48 -51.92 1.51
C CYS A 377 14.49 -51.98 -0.06
N ASN A 378 15.45 -51.21 -0.62
CA ASN A 378 16.59 -51.58 -1.51
C ASN A 378 16.70 -51.04 -2.98
N VAL A 379 17.92 -50.53 -3.28
CA VAL A 379 18.63 -50.26 -4.57
C VAL A 379 18.07 -49.19 -5.53
N ASN A 380 16.78 -48.86 -5.51
CA ASN A 380 16.20 -47.88 -6.46
C ASN A 380 16.42 -46.39 -6.08
N ASP A 381 16.97 -46.14 -4.88
CA ASP A 381 17.09 -44.81 -4.26
C ASP A 381 17.99 -43.85 -5.06
N GLN A 382 19.12 -44.33 -5.60
CA GLN A 382 20.06 -43.47 -6.32
C GLN A 382 19.47 -42.89 -7.61
N ARG A 383 18.61 -43.64 -8.31
CA ARG A 383 17.93 -43.15 -9.51
C ARG A 383 16.89 -42.10 -9.15
N VAL A 384 16.12 -42.34 -8.08
CA VAL A 384 15.12 -41.37 -7.57
C VAL A 384 15.80 -40.07 -7.13
N LEU A 385 16.94 -40.14 -6.44
CA LEU A 385 17.73 -38.96 -6.07
C LEU A 385 18.10 -38.12 -7.30
N VAL A 386 18.75 -38.74 -8.30
CA VAL A 386 19.21 -38.03 -9.50
C VAL A 386 18.05 -37.42 -10.31
N MET A 387 16.94 -38.15 -10.46
CA MET A 387 15.75 -37.64 -11.15
C MET A 387 15.07 -36.50 -10.38
N THR A 388 15.02 -36.60 -9.04
CA THR A 388 14.43 -35.57 -8.17
C THR A 388 15.24 -34.28 -8.21
N GLU A 389 16.57 -34.37 -8.09
CA GLU A 389 17.46 -33.20 -8.22
C GLU A 389 17.32 -32.53 -9.58
N TYR A 390 17.19 -33.31 -10.66
CA TYR A 390 16.96 -32.75 -11.99
C TYR A 390 15.66 -31.95 -12.07
N LEU A 391 14.54 -32.50 -11.57
CA LEU A 391 13.25 -31.79 -11.57
C LEU A 391 13.31 -30.53 -10.69
N ALA A 392 13.82 -30.65 -9.47
CA ALA A 392 13.93 -29.55 -8.52
C ALA A 392 14.77 -28.40 -9.06
N LYS A 393 15.82 -28.69 -9.85
CA LYS A 393 16.71 -27.69 -10.41
C LYS A 393 16.26 -27.15 -11.78
N SER A 394 15.72 -28.00 -12.64
CA SER A 394 15.59 -27.70 -14.08
C SER A 394 14.14 -27.62 -14.57
N LYS A 395 13.15 -28.08 -13.77
CA LYS A 395 11.74 -28.18 -14.17
C LYS A 395 10.80 -27.39 -13.26
N ARG A 396 11.31 -26.31 -12.65
CA ARG A 396 10.54 -25.39 -11.82
C ARG A 396 9.44 -24.72 -12.65
N ILE A 397 8.29 -24.51 -12.02
CA ILE A 397 7.12 -23.87 -12.60
C ILE A 397 7.11 -22.43 -12.09
N PRO A 398 7.10 -21.40 -12.96
CA PRO A 398 7.06 -20.02 -12.52
C PRO A 398 5.85 -19.73 -11.62
N ALA A 399 5.97 -18.74 -10.73
CA ALA A 399 4.82 -18.23 -9.98
C ALA A 399 3.63 -17.94 -10.91
N LEU A 400 2.38 -18.22 -10.47
CA LEU A 400 1.21 -18.17 -11.36
C LEU A 400 1.09 -16.83 -12.09
N HIS A 401 1.39 -15.71 -11.44
CA HIS A 401 1.32 -14.38 -12.06
C HIS A 401 2.24 -14.20 -13.27
N ASN A 402 3.32 -14.99 -13.39
CA ASN A 402 4.25 -15.01 -14.52
C ASN A 402 3.86 -16.03 -15.62
N ILE A 403 2.79 -16.80 -15.41
CA ILE A 403 2.23 -17.70 -16.42
C ILE A 403 1.11 -16.96 -17.16
N SER A 404 1.03 -17.14 -18.48
CA SER A 404 -0.03 -16.51 -19.29
C SER A 404 -1.42 -16.87 -18.76
N VAL A 405 -2.36 -15.92 -18.84
CA VAL A 405 -3.73 -16.13 -18.37
C VAL A 405 -4.36 -17.32 -19.09
N GLU A 406 -4.13 -17.45 -20.39
CA GLU A 406 -4.67 -18.54 -21.20
C GLU A 406 -4.28 -19.93 -20.69
N LEU A 407 -2.99 -20.15 -20.35
CA LEU A 407 -2.53 -21.43 -19.81
C LEU A 407 -3.09 -21.74 -18.41
N ARG A 408 -3.54 -20.72 -17.67
CA ARG A 408 -4.11 -20.88 -16.32
C ARG A 408 -5.63 -20.97 -16.31
N THR A 409 -6.31 -20.61 -17.39
CA THR A 409 -7.78 -20.52 -17.41
C THR A 409 -8.44 -21.35 -18.51
N LYS A 410 -7.71 -21.79 -19.55
CA LYS A 410 -8.29 -22.60 -20.63
C LYS A 410 -7.68 -23.99 -20.62
N GLU A 411 -8.52 -25.02 -20.53
CA GLU A 411 -8.07 -26.40 -20.69
C GLU A 411 -7.94 -26.74 -22.18
N LYS A 412 -6.83 -27.38 -22.53
CA LYS A 412 -6.61 -27.98 -23.85
C LYS A 412 -6.83 -29.48 -23.72
N PRO A 413 -7.30 -30.18 -24.77
CA PRO A 413 -7.30 -31.64 -24.77
C PRO A 413 -5.85 -32.14 -24.62
N PRO A 414 -5.64 -33.28 -23.92
CA PRO A 414 -4.32 -33.87 -23.82
C PRO A 414 -3.84 -34.38 -25.18
N PRO A 415 -2.52 -34.41 -25.41
CA PRO A 415 -1.95 -35.06 -26.58
C PRO A 415 -2.22 -36.57 -26.57
N THR A 416 -2.14 -37.20 -27.73
CA THR A 416 -2.27 -38.66 -27.86
C THR A 416 -1.20 -39.42 -27.08
N CYS A 417 0.01 -38.85 -26.99
CA CYS A 417 1.10 -39.34 -26.17
C CYS A 417 1.88 -38.18 -25.53
N PHE A 418 2.13 -38.25 -24.22
CA PHE A 418 3.05 -37.35 -23.54
C PHE A 418 4.49 -37.84 -23.71
N ILE A 419 5.35 -37.02 -24.33
CA ILE A 419 6.75 -37.34 -24.61
C ILE A 419 7.64 -36.23 -24.04
N PRO A 420 8.72 -36.56 -23.29
CA PRO A 420 9.70 -35.57 -22.83
C PRO A 420 10.33 -34.79 -23.98
N SER A 421 10.63 -33.51 -23.75
CA SER A 421 11.20 -32.62 -24.78
C SER A 421 12.72 -32.70 -24.88
N GLU A 422 13.37 -33.30 -23.90
CA GLU A 422 14.81 -33.51 -23.83
C GLU A 422 15.27 -34.52 -24.88
N ARG A 423 16.25 -34.12 -25.70
CA ARG A 423 16.88 -35.01 -26.69
C ARG A 423 18.16 -35.68 -26.18
N ASN A 424 18.79 -35.08 -25.16
CA ASN A 424 20.05 -35.51 -24.58
C ASN A 424 19.90 -35.74 -23.08
N CYS A 425 20.64 -36.71 -22.54
CA CYS A 425 20.57 -37.09 -21.14
C CYS A 425 20.98 -35.93 -20.20
N PRO A 426 20.11 -35.45 -19.30
CA PRO A 426 20.45 -34.38 -18.37
C PRO A 426 21.29 -34.86 -17.17
N TYR A 427 21.51 -36.17 -17.03
CA TYR A 427 22.14 -36.78 -15.86
C TYR A 427 23.63 -37.11 -16.05
N CYS A 428 24.08 -37.29 -17.30
CA CYS A 428 25.46 -37.67 -17.59
C CYS A 428 26.36 -36.43 -17.61
N PRO A 429 27.51 -36.43 -16.91
CA PRO A 429 28.46 -35.33 -16.97
C PRO A 429 29.17 -35.30 -18.33
N GLY A 430 29.38 -34.10 -18.89
CA GLY A 430 30.20 -33.88 -20.09
C GLY A 430 29.61 -32.89 -21.09
N PRO A 431 30.41 -32.39 -22.06
CA PRO A 431 29.97 -31.39 -23.04
C PRO A 431 29.03 -31.97 -24.12
N THR A 432 29.03 -33.30 -24.32
CA THR A 432 28.17 -34.00 -25.29
C THR A 432 27.40 -35.11 -24.59
N ALA A 433 26.25 -34.77 -24.01
CA ALA A 433 25.41 -35.74 -23.32
C ALA A 433 24.81 -36.80 -24.28
N PRO A 434 24.71 -38.08 -23.88
CA PRO A 434 24.16 -39.15 -24.72
C PRO A 434 22.76 -38.84 -25.23
N ALA A 435 22.47 -39.24 -26.48
CA ALA A 435 21.12 -39.20 -27.01
C ALA A 435 20.19 -40.15 -26.23
N LEU A 436 18.95 -39.73 -26.02
CA LEU A 436 17.95 -40.51 -25.30
C LEU A 436 17.17 -41.43 -26.26
N LEU A 437 16.74 -42.58 -25.75
CA LEU A 437 15.90 -43.55 -26.46
C LEU A 437 14.48 -43.50 -25.89
N GLU A 438 13.49 -43.23 -26.73
CA GLU A 438 12.10 -43.18 -26.31
C GLU A 438 11.52 -44.58 -26.06
N GLU A 439 10.78 -44.72 -24.97
CA GLU A 439 10.12 -45.95 -24.55
C GLU A 439 8.72 -45.61 -24.03
N THR A 440 7.68 -46.18 -24.62
CA THR A 440 6.31 -46.00 -24.13
C THR A 440 6.10 -46.86 -22.88
N ILE A 441 5.78 -46.23 -21.75
CA ILE A 441 5.70 -46.91 -20.45
C ILE A 441 4.27 -47.20 -19.99
N THR A 442 3.28 -46.47 -20.51
CA THR A 442 1.87 -46.73 -20.23
C THR A 442 0.97 -46.14 -21.31
N THR A 443 -0.18 -46.77 -21.52
CA THR A 443 -1.29 -46.30 -22.36
C THR A 443 -2.55 -46.02 -21.52
N GLN A 444 -2.42 -46.01 -20.19
CA GLN A 444 -3.53 -45.97 -19.24
C GLN A 444 -3.43 -44.77 -18.29
N ALA A 445 -2.72 -43.71 -18.68
CA ALA A 445 -2.64 -42.51 -17.86
C ALA A 445 -4.00 -41.79 -17.81
N THR A 446 -4.24 -41.12 -16.68
CA THR A 446 -5.42 -40.30 -16.43
C THR A 446 -5.03 -38.83 -16.29
N VAL A 447 -5.70 -37.97 -17.04
CA VAL A 447 -5.57 -36.52 -16.98
C VAL A 447 -6.79 -35.95 -16.27
N TYR A 448 -6.57 -35.24 -15.17
CA TYR A 448 -7.59 -34.55 -14.41
C TYR A 448 -7.59 -33.07 -14.79
N GLY A 449 -8.64 -32.61 -15.46
CA GLY A 449 -8.98 -31.20 -15.64
C GLY A 449 -10.14 -30.80 -14.76
N TYR A 450 -10.53 -29.52 -14.74
CA TYR A 450 -11.74 -29.04 -14.07
C TYR A 450 -12.98 -29.09 -14.96
N THR A 451 -12.84 -29.33 -16.27
CA THR A 451 -13.96 -29.56 -17.22
C THR A 451 -14.07 -31.01 -17.69
N TYR A 452 -12.99 -31.79 -17.60
CA TYR A 452 -12.97 -33.18 -18.04
C TYR A 452 -12.03 -34.05 -17.20
N ILE A 453 -12.25 -35.37 -17.25
CA ILE A 453 -11.29 -36.38 -16.82
C ILE A 453 -11.09 -37.31 -18.00
N GLU A 454 -9.85 -37.42 -18.49
CA GLU A 454 -9.53 -38.25 -19.65
C GLU A 454 -8.67 -39.44 -19.23
N LYS A 455 -9.09 -40.65 -19.61
CA LYS A 455 -8.40 -41.91 -19.28
C LYS A 455 -7.87 -42.53 -20.57
N GLY A 456 -6.83 -43.37 -20.45
CA GLY A 456 -6.28 -44.09 -21.59
C GLY A 456 -5.27 -43.28 -22.41
N VAL A 457 -4.64 -42.28 -21.80
CA VAL A 457 -3.62 -41.46 -22.47
C VAL A 457 -2.26 -42.17 -22.45
N SER A 458 -1.53 -42.11 -23.56
CA SER A 458 -0.20 -42.71 -23.67
C SER A 458 0.88 -41.81 -23.08
N VAL A 459 1.90 -42.41 -22.48
CA VAL A 459 3.04 -41.70 -21.90
C VAL A 459 4.31 -42.44 -22.22
N ALA A 460 5.27 -41.72 -22.78
CA ALA A 460 6.62 -42.18 -23.04
C ALA A 460 7.63 -41.54 -22.08
N VAL A 461 8.72 -42.26 -21.83
CA VAL A 461 9.92 -41.74 -21.19
C VAL A 461 11.09 -41.88 -22.15
N SER A 462 12.12 -41.08 -21.92
CA SER A 462 13.36 -41.11 -22.67
C SER A 462 14.47 -41.71 -21.80
N LYS A 463 14.95 -42.90 -22.14
CA LYS A 463 15.97 -43.64 -21.40
C LYS A 463 17.37 -43.31 -21.90
N CYS A 464 18.28 -43.01 -20.99
CA CYS A 464 19.69 -42.86 -21.32
C CYS A 464 20.34 -44.23 -21.52
N PRO A 465 21.00 -44.51 -22.65
CA PRO A 465 21.68 -45.78 -22.87
C PRO A 465 22.94 -45.94 -22.00
N VAL A 466 23.50 -44.84 -21.47
CA VAL A 466 24.73 -44.85 -20.67
C VAL A 466 24.46 -45.01 -19.19
N CYS A 467 23.72 -44.09 -18.57
CA CYS A 467 23.45 -44.13 -17.12
C CYS A 467 22.15 -44.86 -16.77
N GLY A 468 21.37 -45.28 -17.76
CA GLY A 468 20.10 -45.99 -17.57
C GLY A 468 18.96 -45.15 -16.99
N ASN A 469 19.16 -43.89 -16.60
CA ASN A 469 18.11 -43.05 -16.03
C ASN A 469 17.05 -42.65 -17.05
N HIS A 470 15.81 -42.49 -16.58
CA HIS A 470 14.68 -42.06 -17.40
C HIS A 470 14.47 -40.55 -17.28
N VAL A 471 14.18 -39.90 -18.41
CA VAL A 471 13.64 -38.55 -18.45
C VAL A 471 12.15 -38.69 -18.71
N ARG A 472 11.33 -38.13 -17.82
CA ARG A 472 9.87 -38.12 -17.97
C ARG A 472 9.40 -36.77 -18.49
N PHE A 473 8.25 -36.75 -19.14
CA PHE A 473 7.57 -35.51 -19.50
C PHE A 473 7.33 -34.66 -18.24
N GLN A 474 7.88 -33.45 -18.21
CA GLN A 474 7.59 -32.42 -17.22
C GLN A 474 7.77 -31.07 -17.89
N ASP A 475 6.68 -30.50 -18.42
CA ASP A 475 6.68 -29.22 -19.09
C ASP A 475 5.37 -28.47 -18.85
N TYR A 476 5.41 -27.43 -18.01
CA TYR A 476 4.23 -26.64 -17.68
C TYR A 476 3.69 -25.84 -18.88
N ALA A 477 4.54 -25.52 -19.87
CA ALA A 477 4.14 -24.72 -21.04
C ALA A 477 3.14 -25.47 -21.94
N SER A 478 3.12 -26.80 -21.83
CA SER A 478 2.10 -27.66 -22.46
C SER A 478 0.69 -27.48 -21.88
N GLY A 479 0.57 -26.89 -20.68
CA GLY A 479 -0.68 -26.81 -19.92
C GLY A 479 -0.93 -28.01 -19.00
N PHE A 480 0.02 -28.92 -18.85
CA PHE A 480 -0.13 -30.13 -18.02
C PHE A 480 0.99 -30.27 -16.99
N HIS A 481 0.61 -30.77 -15.82
CA HIS A 481 1.51 -31.15 -14.75
C HIS A 481 1.51 -32.67 -14.59
N ASN A 482 2.67 -33.29 -14.75
CA ASN A 482 2.84 -34.73 -14.55
C ASN A 482 3.20 -35.03 -13.09
N PHE A 483 2.39 -35.83 -12.40
CA PHE A 483 2.71 -36.29 -11.06
C PHE A 483 3.60 -37.54 -11.08
N ASN A 484 3.17 -38.61 -11.75
CA ASN A 484 3.83 -39.92 -11.68
C ASN A 484 3.75 -40.76 -12.97
N ASN A 485 3.63 -40.12 -14.13
CA ASN A 485 3.40 -40.71 -15.46
C ASN A 485 2.07 -41.46 -15.63
N ARG A 486 1.27 -41.64 -14.56
CA ARG A 486 -0.08 -42.20 -14.62
C ARG A 486 -1.15 -41.17 -14.31
N VAL A 487 -0.78 -40.13 -13.57
CA VAL A 487 -1.67 -39.06 -13.12
C VAL A 487 -1.11 -37.74 -13.60
N PHE A 488 -1.94 -36.99 -14.32
CA PHE A 488 -1.66 -35.65 -14.76
C PHE A 488 -2.75 -34.70 -14.26
N LEU A 489 -2.36 -33.48 -13.92
CA LEU A 489 -3.29 -32.40 -13.66
C LEU A 489 -3.18 -31.38 -14.80
N THR A 490 -4.30 -30.82 -15.24
CA THR A 490 -4.24 -29.61 -16.07
C THR A 490 -3.73 -28.45 -15.22
N LEU A 491 -2.95 -27.56 -15.82
CA LEU A 491 -2.47 -26.36 -15.14
C LEU A 491 -3.61 -25.46 -14.64
N PRO A 492 -4.74 -25.31 -15.37
CA PRO A 492 -5.92 -24.64 -14.84
C PRO A 492 -6.52 -25.27 -13.59
N LEU A 493 -6.59 -26.62 -13.49
CA LEU A 493 -7.03 -27.28 -12.27
C LEU A 493 -6.09 -26.96 -11.10
N CYS A 494 -4.78 -27.01 -11.32
CA CYS A 494 -3.79 -26.61 -10.31
C CYS A 494 -3.97 -25.15 -9.86
N ALA A 495 -4.21 -24.22 -10.80
CA ALA A 495 -4.45 -22.82 -10.49
C ALA A 495 -5.74 -22.60 -9.69
N LEU A 496 -6.79 -23.36 -10.01
CA LEU A 496 -8.06 -23.35 -9.27
C LEU A 496 -7.86 -23.87 -7.84
N LEU A 497 -7.15 -24.99 -7.66
CA LEU A 497 -6.85 -25.54 -6.34
C LEU A 497 -5.97 -24.62 -5.49
N LEU A 498 -5.00 -23.93 -6.10
CA LEU A 498 -4.21 -22.90 -5.39
C LEU A 498 -5.07 -21.71 -4.98
N SER A 499 -6.02 -21.30 -5.84
CA SER A 499 -6.99 -20.25 -5.52
C SER A 499 -7.94 -20.68 -4.40
N ALA A 500 -8.37 -21.94 -4.38
CA ALA A 500 -9.14 -22.53 -3.29
C ALA A 500 -8.36 -22.47 -1.98
N LEU A 501 -7.07 -22.84 -2.00
CA LEU A 501 -6.18 -22.77 -0.84
C LEU A 501 -6.02 -21.32 -0.34
N ALA A 502 -5.81 -20.35 -1.23
CA ALA A 502 -5.74 -18.91 -0.89
C ALA A 502 -7.02 -18.40 -0.20
N ASN A 503 -8.17 -18.99 -0.57
CA ASN A 503 -9.49 -18.74 -0.01
C ASN A 503 -9.90 -19.74 1.08
N LYS A 504 -8.93 -20.46 1.67
CA LYS A 504 -9.13 -21.34 2.84
C LYS A 504 -10.18 -22.43 2.60
N THR A 505 -10.27 -22.88 1.35
CA THR A 505 -11.15 -23.96 0.91
C THR A 505 -10.33 -25.23 0.68
N ALA A 506 -10.80 -26.36 1.21
CA ALA A 506 -10.04 -27.61 1.12
C ALA A 506 -10.04 -28.14 -0.30
N CYS A 507 -8.92 -28.73 -0.71
CA CYS A 507 -8.81 -29.36 -2.02
C CYS A 507 -9.96 -30.35 -2.26
N GLY A 508 -10.30 -31.19 -1.27
CA GLY A 508 -11.43 -32.12 -1.34
C GLY A 508 -12.76 -31.41 -1.61
N ARG A 509 -13.11 -30.39 -0.80
CA ARG A 509 -14.35 -29.61 -0.98
C ARG A 509 -14.42 -28.93 -2.35
N MET A 510 -13.28 -28.42 -2.86
CA MET A 510 -13.22 -27.83 -4.19
C MET A 510 -13.47 -28.89 -5.27
N LEU A 511 -12.89 -30.08 -5.14
CA LEU A 511 -13.14 -31.18 -6.06
C LEU A 511 -14.60 -31.67 -6.01
N ASP A 512 -15.20 -31.75 -4.82
CA ASP A 512 -16.64 -32.02 -4.64
C ASP A 512 -17.51 -30.97 -5.35
N THR A 513 -17.11 -29.70 -5.26
CA THR A 513 -17.81 -28.61 -5.96
C THR A 513 -17.71 -28.79 -7.47
N ILE A 514 -16.55 -29.17 -8.00
CA ILE A 514 -16.38 -29.43 -9.44
C ILE A 514 -17.18 -30.67 -9.88
N ASN A 515 -17.26 -31.72 -9.05
CA ASN A 515 -18.08 -32.92 -9.30
C ASN A 515 -19.57 -32.58 -9.49
N LEU A 516 -20.09 -31.48 -8.93
CA LEU A 516 -21.48 -31.07 -9.16
C LEU A 516 -21.75 -30.61 -10.59
N PHE A 517 -20.73 -30.12 -11.28
CA PHE A 517 -20.84 -29.57 -12.63
C PHE A 517 -20.32 -30.54 -13.71
N ASN A 518 -19.64 -31.61 -13.32
CA ASN A 518 -19.08 -32.61 -14.23
C ASN A 518 -19.59 -34.02 -13.91
N LYS A 519 -19.82 -34.84 -14.93
CA LYS A 519 -20.23 -36.25 -14.76
C LYS A 519 -19.12 -37.18 -14.25
N ASN A 520 -17.95 -36.64 -13.94
CA ASN A 520 -16.75 -37.42 -13.62
C ASN A 520 -16.46 -37.32 -12.13
N THR A 521 -15.99 -38.41 -11.51
CA THR A 521 -15.62 -38.47 -10.09
C THR A 521 -14.11 -38.29 -9.89
N TYR A 522 -13.70 -37.26 -9.14
CA TYR A 522 -12.29 -37.06 -8.78
C TYR A 522 -11.83 -38.02 -7.68
N HIS A 523 -10.63 -38.59 -7.83
CA HIS A 523 -9.98 -39.34 -6.75
C HIS A 523 -9.22 -38.39 -5.82
N HIS A 524 -9.86 -37.95 -4.72
CA HIS A 524 -9.37 -36.86 -3.87
C HIS A 524 -7.94 -37.02 -3.39
N GLN A 525 -7.56 -38.21 -2.90
CA GLN A 525 -6.22 -38.45 -2.37
C GLN A 525 -5.15 -38.32 -3.46
N THR A 526 -5.44 -38.84 -4.65
CA THR A 526 -4.51 -38.82 -5.80
C THR A 526 -4.32 -37.41 -6.32
N VAL A 527 -5.42 -36.67 -6.51
CA VAL A 527 -5.36 -35.27 -6.95
C VAL A 527 -4.65 -34.41 -5.90
N ARG A 528 -4.91 -34.64 -4.60
CA ARG A 528 -4.22 -33.95 -3.51
C ARG A 528 -2.70 -34.19 -3.54
N GLN A 529 -2.25 -35.44 -3.69
CA GLN A 529 -0.82 -35.75 -3.79
C GLN A 529 -0.18 -35.09 -5.01
N ALA A 530 -0.82 -35.19 -6.18
CA ALA A 530 -0.39 -34.53 -7.40
C ALA A 530 -0.33 -33.00 -7.24
N PHE A 531 -1.28 -32.41 -6.49
CA PHE A 531 -1.29 -30.99 -6.20
C PHE A 531 -0.15 -30.56 -5.26
N HIS A 532 0.17 -31.34 -4.22
CA HIS A 532 1.35 -31.06 -3.36
C HIS A 532 2.68 -31.18 -4.12
N HIS A 533 2.80 -32.16 -5.02
CA HIS A 533 3.93 -32.26 -5.93
C HIS A 533 4.03 -31.03 -6.85
N PHE A 534 2.90 -30.53 -7.36
CA PHE A 534 2.83 -29.25 -8.08
C PHE A 534 3.31 -28.07 -7.22
N LEU A 535 2.85 -27.95 -5.97
CA LEU A 535 3.25 -26.86 -5.07
C LEU A 535 4.77 -26.84 -4.81
N SER A 536 5.46 -27.99 -4.75
CA SER A 536 6.92 -28.04 -4.57
C SER A 536 7.72 -27.67 -5.83
N LEU A 537 7.13 -27.83 -7.02
CA LEU A 537 7.77 -27.40 -8.26
C LEU A 537 7.50 -25.92 -8.58
N MET A 538 6.46 -25.33 -7.99
CA MET A 538 6.15 -23.90 -8.12
C MET A 538 7.23 -23.03 -7.49
N ASP A 539 7.57 -21.94 -8.17
CA ASP A 539 8.61 -21.01 -7.76
C ASP A 539 8.03 -19.90 -6.87
N PHE A 540 7.78 -20.26 -5.60
CA PHE A 540 7.43 -19.31 -4.56
C PHE A 540 8.68 -18.60 -4.03
N GLU A 541 8.60 -17.29 -3.81
CA GLU A 541 9.74 -16.53 -3.28
C GLU A 541 9.89 -16.68 -1.76
N PHE A 542 8.79 -16.95 -1.04
CA PHE A 542 8.74 -17.15 0.40
C PHE A 542 9.43 -16.03 1.20
N LYS A 543 9.22 -14.78 0.76
CA LYS A 543 9.92 -13.58 1.27
C LYS A 543 9.59 -13.24 2.72
N PHE A 544 8.37 -13.54 3.18
CA PHE A 544 7.91 -13.31 4.56
C PHE A 544 8.30 -11.91 5.08
N SER A 545 7.99 -10.88 4.29
CA SER A 545 8.31 -9.49 4.60
C SER A 545 7.15 -8.57 4.21
N CYS A 546 6.97 -7.48 4.97
CA CYS A 546 5.86 -6.55 4.80
C CYS A 546 6.29 -5.33 3.98
N HIS A 547 5.49 -4.92 3.01
CA HIS A 547 5.73 -3.70 2.23
C HIS A 547 5.65 -2.40 3.06
N GLN A 548 5.07 -2.45 4.26
CA GLN A 548 5.00 -1.30 5.18
C GLN A 548 6.15 -1.31 6.19
N CYS A 549 6.43 -2.47 6.80
CA CYS A 549 7.49 -2.58 7.81
C CYS A 549 8.88 -2.74 7.19
N GLY A 550 9.00 -3.37 6.02
CA GLY A 550 10.26 -3.82 5.43
C GLY A 550 10.74 -5.15 5.99
N HIS A 551 12.02 -5.45 5.84
CA HIS A 551 12.63 -6.66 6.41
C HIS A 551 12.75 -6.62 7.94
N ASN A 552 12.76 -5.43 8.55
CA ASN A 552 12.99 -5.24 9.98
C ASN A 552 11.76 -4.61 10.66
N PRO A 553 10.76 -5.42 11.05
CA PRO A 553 9.56 -4.90 11.69
C PRO A 553 9.85 -4.38 13.11
N PRO A 554 9.37 -3.18 13.48
CA PRO A 554 9.63 -2.60 14.81
C PRO A 554 8.79 -3.23 15.92
N VAL A 555 7.64 -3.78 15.55
CA VAL A 555 6.69 -4.42 16.45
C VAL A 555 6.34 -5.79 15.90
N ILE A 556 6.51 -6.81 16.73
CA ILE A 556 6.13 -8.20 16.46
C ILE A 556 5.09 -8.63 17.49
N ILE A 557 4.02 -9.25 17.01
CA ILE A 557 2.97 -9.88 17.79
C ILE A 557 3.07 -11.38 17.53
N ALA A 558 3.26 -12.15 18.60
CA ALA A 558 3.40 -13.58 18.56
C ALA A 558 2.19 -14.24 19.21
N ASP A 559 1.68 -15.27 18.56
CA ASP A 559 0.58 -16.08 19.06
C ASP A 559 0.76 -17.53 18.59
N ALA A 560 0.17 -18.47 19.33
CA ALA A 560 0.24 -19.89 19.08
C ALA A 560 -1.14 -20.52 19.02
N ASN A 561 -1.34 -21.41 18.05
CA ASN A 561 -2.63 -22.03 17.82
C ASN A 561 -2.50 -23.51 17.45
N TRP A 562 -3.64 -24.21 17.40
CA TRP A 562 -3.78 -25.58 16.91
C TRP A 562 -2.99 -26.62 17.71
N LYS A 563 -3.27 -26.70 19.02
CA LYS A 563 -2.95 -27.92 19.78
C LYS A 563 -3.39 -29.14 18.95
N VAL A 564 -2.51 -30.11 18.77
CA VAL A 564 -2.67 -31.31 17.93
C VAL A 564 -2.73 -30.99 16.42
N ALA A 565 -1.77 -30.20 15.93
CA ALA A 565 -1.82 -29.64 14.57
C ALA A 565 -1.76 -30.67 13.43
N PHE A 566 -1.16 -31.84 13.63
CA PHE A 566 -1.01 -32.90 12.63
C PHE A 566 -0.90 -34.26 13.31
N ASP A 567 -1.31 -35.30 12.60
CA ASP A 567 -1.33 -36.66 13.14
C ASP A 567 0.09 -37.25 13.27
N VAL A 568 0.46 -37.62 14.49
CA VAL A 568 1.72 -38.30 14.81
C VAL A 568 1.38 -39.54 15.65
N PRO A 569 1.62 -40.77 15.16
CA PRO A 569 1.30 -41.98 15.90
C PRO A 569 2.04 -42.03 17.24
N VAL A 570 1.31 -42.38 18.29
CA VAL A 570 1.83 -42.48 19.66
C VAL A 570 2.96 -43.53 19.70
N GLY A 571 4.16 -43.11 20.10
CA GLY A 571 5.34 -44.00 20.19
C GLY A 571 6.34 -43.88 19.03
N THR A 572 6.03 -43.16 17.96
CA THR A 572 6.96 -42.90 16.84
C THR A 572 8.18 -42.07 17.27
N PHE A 573 8.04 -41.32 18.37
CA PHE A 573 9.03 -40.35 18.81
C PHE A 573 9.77 -40.81 20.06
N LYS A 574 11.08 -41.06 19.95
CA LYS A 574 11.96 -41.37 21.09
C LYS A 574 12.45 -40.07 21.73
N ARG A 575 12.39 -39.98 23.06
CA ARG A 575 12.99 -38.84 23.78
C ARG A 575 14.52 -38.93 23.69
N PRO A 576 15.21 -37.84 23.29
CA PRO A 576 16.65 -37.82 23.17
C PRO A 576 17.32 -37.74 24.55
N ASP A 577 18.49 -38.35 24.66
CA ASP A 577 19.36 -38.27 25.85
C ASP A 577 20.23 -37.02 25.76
N LEU A 578 20.40 -36.29 26.87
CA LEU A 578 21.25 -35.09 26.96
C LEU A 578 22.69 -35.33 26.51
N ASN A 579 23.20 -36.55 26.71
CA ASN A 579 24.56 -36.91 26.30
C ASN A 579 24.68 -37.13 24.78
N THR A 580 23.56 -37.19 24.07
CA THR A 580 23.48 -37.42 22.62
C THR A 580 22.99 -36.20 21.84
N VAL A 581 22.42 -35.19 22.51
CA VAL A 581 22.01 -33.93 21.86
C VAL A 581 23.25 -33.13 21.51
N THR A 582 23.45 -32.93 20.21
CA THR A 582 24.57 -32.19 19.64
C THR A 582 24.19 -30.74 19.36
N ASP A 583 25.17 -29.86 19.09
CA ASP A 583 24.88 -28.48 18.66
C ASP A 583 24.10 -28.43 17.33
N THR A 584 24.20 -29.47 16.50
CA THR A 584 23.40 -29.65 15.28
C THR A 584 21.92 -29.98 15.55
N ASP A 585 21.56 -30.42 16.76
CA ASP A 585 20.17 -30.63 17.15
C ASP A 585 19.54 -29.36 17.75
N LEU A 586 20.37 -28.40 18.15
CA LEU A 586 19.96 -27.12 18.72
C LEU A 586 19.88 -25.99 17.69
N ASN A 587 20.43 -26.24 16.50
CA ASN A 587 20.50 -25.29 15.41
C ASN A 587 20.10 -26.00 14.11
N ILE A 588 19.19 -25.39 13.36
CA ILE A 588 18.65 -25.97 12.13
C ILE A 588 19.05 -25.11 10.94
N ASP A 589 19.56 -25.76 9.90
CA ASP A 589 19.69 -25.15 8.57
C ASP A 589 18.32 -25.11 7.89
N ILE A 590 17.69 -23.93 7.90
CA ILE A 590 16.35 -23.72 7.35
C ILE A 590 16.33 -23.94 5.85
N GLU A 591 17.36 -23.54 5.10
CA GLU A 591 17.34 -23.70 3.64
C GLU A 591 17.41 -25.17 3.26
N LYS A 592 18.32 -25.90 3.89
CA LYS A 592 18.47 -27.33 3.67
C LYS A 592 17.21 -28.10 4.04
N THR A 593 16.67 -27.92 5.25
CA THR A 593 15.53 -28.73 5.72
C THR A 593 14.28 -28.51 4.86
N TRP A 594 14.02 -27.28 4.42
CA TRP A 594 12.88 -27.00 3.56
C TRP A 594 13.11 -27.41 2.10
N ALA A 595 14.35 -27.34 1.60
CA ALA A 595 14.68 -27.90 0.29
C ALA A 595 14.52 -29.42 0.28
N ASP A 596 14.93 -30.10 1.36
CA ASP A 596 14.76 -31.54 1.53
C ASP A 596 13.27 -31.91 1.61
N LEU A 597 12.44 -31.10 2.28
CA LEU A 597 10.98 -31.27 2.28
C LEU A 597 10.37 -31.14 0.87
N ASP A 598 10.79 -30.14 0.09
CA ASP A 598 10.32 -29.99 -1.29
C ASP A 598 10.77 -31.17 -2.16
N LYS A 599 11.99 -31.67 -1.96
CA LYS A 599 12.49 -32.88 -2.63
C LYS A 599 11.73 -34.13 -2.19
N GLU A 600 11.30 -34.25 -0.94
CA GLU A 600 10.42 -35.33 -0.48
C GLU A 600 9.11 -35.35 -1.29
N MET A 601 8.47 -34.18 -1.48
CA MET A 601 7.23 -34.08 -2.25
C MET A 601 7.44 -34.37 -3.74
N ILE A 602 8.56 -33.92 -4.32
CA ILE A 602 8.92 -34.21 -5.72
C ILE A 602 9.19 -35.71 -5.90
N ALA A 603 9.93 -36.33 -4.97
CA ALA A 603 10.25 -37.76 -4.97
C ALA A 603 9.02 -38.66 -4.77
N GLU A 604 7.94 -38.15 -4.15
CA GLU A 604 6.64 -38.84 -4.10
C GLU A 604 6.10 -39.12 -5.52
N GLY A 605 6.41 -38.27 -6.50
CA GLY A 605 6.07 -38.47 -7.91
C GLY A 605 6.78 -39.65 -8.59
N PHE A 606 7.87 -40.16 -8.01
CA PHE A 606 8.58 -41.36 -8.50
C PHE A 606 8.28 -42.62 -7.69
N THR A 607 7.85 -42.45 -6.43
CA THR A 607 7.69 -43.55 -5.46
C THR A 607 6.23 -43.92 -5.22
N SER A 608 5.28 -43.00 -5.43
CA SER A 608 3.85 -43.24 -5.23
C SER A 608 3.32 -44.36 -6.14
N GLY A 609 2.69 -45.36 -5.54
CA GLY A 609 2.18 -46.55 -6.25
C GLY A 609 3.27 -47.56 -6.63
N THR A 610 4.47 -47.44 -6.06
CA THR A 610 5.58 -48.38 -6.22
C THR A 610 6.02 -48.94 -4.86
N THR A 611 6.87 -49.97 -4.87
CA THR A 611 7.52 -50.51 -3.66
C THR A 611 8.76 -49.71 -3.21
N THR A 612 9.16 -48.69 -3.97
CA THR A 612 10.38 -47.92 -3.69
C THR A 612 10.16 -46.92 -2.56
N VAL A 613 11.08 -46.86 -1.61
CA VAL A 613 11.04 -45.91 -0.50
C VAL A 613 11.51 -44.53 -0.98
N ASN A 614 10.88 -43.46 -0.49
CA ASN A 614 11.30 -42.10 -0.82
C ASN A 614 12.62 -41.76 -0.07
N PRO A 615 13.74 -41.50 -0.78
CA PRO A 615 15.03 -41.31 -0.15
C PRO A 615 15.17 -39.99 0.61
N TYR A 616 14.30 -39.01 0.34
CA TYR A 616 14.26 -37.73 1.06
C TYR A 616 13.32 -37.76 2.27
N ARG A 617 12.55 -38.85 2.45
CA ARG A 617 11.64 -38.98 3.58
C ARG A 617 12.43 -39.21 4.86
N SER A 618 12.61 -38.16 5.65
CA SER A 618 13.27 -38.23 6.94
C SER A 618 12.35 -38.84 8.01
N LEU A 619 12.93 -39.62 8.94
CA LEU A 619 12.22 -39.99 10.16
C LEU A 619 11.96 -38.73 10.99
N LEU A 620 10.73 -38.57 11.47
CA LEU A 620 10.31 -37.41 12.26
C LEU A 620 11.20 -37.23 13.51
N SER A 621 11.93 -36.13 13.56
CA SER A 621 12.85 -35.75 14.65
C SER A 621 12.76 -34.25 14.97
N TYR A 622 13.38 -33.79 16.06
CA TYR A 622 13.39 -32.36 16.40
C TYR A 622 14.00 -31.47 15.31
N SER A 623 15.01 -31.96 14.59
CA SER A 623 15.67 -31.24 13.49
C SER A 623 14.83 -31.20 12.21
N THR A 624 13.80 -32.04 12.09
CA THR A 624 12.89 -32.06 10.92
C THR A 624 11.75 -31.04 11.00
N LEU A 625 11.41 -30.53 12.19
CA LEU A 625 10.46 -29.41 12.36
C LEU A 625 11.18 -28.06 12.31
N ALA A 626 11.68 -27.72 11.13
CA ALA A 626 12.29 -26.41 10.90
C ALA A 626 11.23 -25.29 10.90
N PRO A 627 11.49 -24.16 11.57
CA PRO A 627 10.72 -22.96 11.32
C PRO A 627 10.97 -22.43 9.90
N TRP A 628 10.13 -21.50 9.44
CA TRP A 628 10.41 -20.69 8.25
C TRP A 628 10.51 -19.21 8.59
N MET A 629 11.48 -18.55 7.97
CA MET A 629 11.73 -17.11 8.06
C MET A 629 12.37 -16.62 6.77
N GLY A 630 11.94 -15.45 6.28
CA GLY A 630 12.45 -14.86 5.04
C GLY A 630 13.95 -14.54 5.10
N LYS A 631 14.67 -14.76 3.99
CA LYS A 631 16.14 -14.62 3.89
C LYS A 631 16.66 -13.23 4.30
N ASP A 632 15.93 -12.18 3.95
CA ASP A 632 16.35 -10.79 4.19
C ASP A 632 16.02 -10.32 5.62
N THR A 633 15.18 -11.07 6.33
CA THR A 633 14.76 -10.81 7.72
C THR A 633 15.63 -11.57 8.73
N ARG A 634 16.03 -12.80 8.40
CA ARG A 634 16.74 -13.70 9.31
C ARG A 634 18.23 -13.38 9.43
N ALA A 635 18.83 -13.64 10.59
CA ALA A 635 20.24 -13.38 10.85
C ALA A 635 21.19 -14.27 10.02
N GLY A 636 20.71 -15.43 9.58
CA GLY A 636 21.45 -16.38 8.74
C GLY A 636 20.61 -17.61 8.41
N ASN A 637 21.22 -18.58 7.72
CA ASN A 637 20.55 -19.84 7.35
C ASN A 637 20.48 -20.85 8.49
N ILE A 638 21.25 -20.64 9.56
CA ILE A 638 21.24 -21.50 10.74
C ILE A 638 20.45 -20.79 11.84
N LEU A 639 19.31 -21.35 12.23
CA LEU A 639 18.42 -20.79 13.24
C LEU A 639 18.42 -21.64 14.51
N PRO A 640 18.34 -21.01 15.71
CA PRO A 640 18.20 -21.76 16.94
C PRO A 640 16.83 -22.48 16.98
N LYS A 641 16.84 -23.76 17.31
CA LYS A 641 15.64 -24.56 17.60
C LYS A 641 15.96 -25.48 18.78
N THR A 642 15.71 -24.97 19.97
CA THR A 642 16.08 -25.63 21.23
C THR A 642 14.95 -26.42 21.86
N GLU A 643 13.84 -26.60 21.15
CA GLU A 643 12.65 -27.32 21.60
C GLU A 643 12.98 -28.74 22.14
N VAL A 644 14.01 -29.38 21.60
CA VAL A 644 14.53 -30.67 22.09
C VAL A 644 14.82 -30.69 23.60
N LYS A 645 15.22 -29.54 24.17
CA LYS A 645 15.52 -29.39 25.59
C LYS A 645 14.28 -29.43 26.49
N LYS A 646 13.06 -29.48 25.94
CA LYS A 646 11.82 -29.69 26.71
C LYS A 646 11.59 -31.16 27.08
N GLY A 647 12.17 -32.11 26.35
CA GLY A 647 11.84 -33.55 26.42
C GLY A 647 12.76 -34.41 27.30
N LEU A 648 13.48 -33.85 28.27
CA LEU A 648 14.61 -34.50 28.95
C LEU A 648 14.22 -35.72 29.80
N LYS A 649 15.10 -36.74 29.82
CA LYS A 649 15.11 -37.86 30.78
C LYS A 649 16.14 -37.60 31.89
N LYS A 650 15.85 -37.96 33.14
CA LYS A 650 16.73 -37.79 34.31
C LYS A 650 18.12 -38.42 34.08
N ARG A 651 19.20 -37.76 34.52
CA ARG A 651 20.51 -38.41 34.71
C ARG A 651 20.35 -39.51 35.75
N SER A 652 20.57 -40.76 35.35
CA SER A 652 20.71 -41.89 36.27
C SER A 652 22.05 -41.77 36.99
N GLY A 653 22.08 -40.97 38.06
CA GLY A 653 23.29 -40.81 38.88
C GLY A 653 23.30 -39.49 39.63
N GLU A 654 22.39 -39.34 40.59
CA GLU A 654 22.63 -38.63 41.86
C GLU A 654 21.36 -38.77 42.71
N THR A 655 21.49 -39.62 43.73
CA THR A 655 20.47 -39.90 44.71
C THR A 655 20.36 -38.70 45.65
N MET A 656 19.32 -37.88 45.51
CA MET A 656 18.69 -37.26 46.68
C MET A 656 17.25 -37.74 46.77
N VAL A 657 17.05 -38.60 47.77
CA VAL A 657 15.77 -39.09 48.24
C VAL A 657 14.94 -37.92 48.74
N SER A 658 13.73 -37.80 48.20
CA SER A 658 12.55 -37.43 48.98
C SER A 658 11.39 -38.24 48.43
N ASN A 659 11.04 -39.32 49.13
CA ASN A 659 9.83 -40.12 48.91
C ASN A 659 8.58 -39.40 49.47
N GLN A 660 8.53 -38.06 49.46
CA GLN A 660 7.27 -37.37 49.68
C GLN A 660 6.47 -37.43 48.39
N LYS A 661 5.30 -38.04 48.48
CA LYS A 661 4.26 -38.00 47.46
C LYS A 661 3.83 -36.54 47.35
N VAL A 662 4.44 -35.82 46.42
CA VAL A 662 4.14 -34.41 46.19
C VAL A 662 2.67 -34.30 45.79
N ASP A 663 1.90 -33.53 46.55
CA ASP A 663 0.51 -33.22 46.21
C ASP A 663 0.50 -32.15 45.10
N GLU A 664 0.36 -32.62 43.85
CA GLU A 664 0.36 -31.80 42.64
C GLU A 664 -0.77 -30.74 42.66
N ASP A 665 -1.92 -31.05 43.28
CA ASP A 665 -3.07 -30.15 43.37
C ASP A 665 -2.81 -29.03 44.39
N LEU A 666 -2.10 -29.34 45.48
CA LEU A 666 -1.67 -28.36 46.47
C LEU A 666 -0.66 -27.36 45.89
N ILE A 667 0.32 -27.82 45.08
CA ILE A 667 1.28 -26.93 44.43
C ILE A 667 0.61 -26.04 43.37
N HIS A 668 -0.38 -26.58 42.65
CA HIS A 668 -1.17 -25.78 41.71
C HIS A 668 -1.97 -24.70 42.44
N ALA A 669 -2.64 -25.06 43.54
CA ALA A 669 -3.35 -24.12 44.40
C ALA A 669 -2.40 -23.06 44.99
N LEU A 670 -1.17 -23.44 45.34
CA LEU A 670 -0.14 -22.53 45.84
C LEU A 670 0.31 -21.51 44.78
N LEU A 671 0.49 -21.96 43.53
CA LEU A 671 0.87 -21.11 42.39
C LEU A 671 -0.28 -20.24 41.89
N GLU A 672 -1.53 -20.66 42.09
CA GLU A 672 -2.74 -19.90 41.80
C GLU A 672 -3.13 -18.93 42.92
N SER A 673 -2.53 -19.07 44.10
CA SER A 673 -2.74 -18.16 45.21
C SER A 673 -2.29 -16.74 44.86
N LYS A 674 -3.16 -15.76 45.12
CA LYS A 674 -2.86 -14.33 44.91
C LYS A 674 -1.81 -13.78 45.90
N LYS A 675 -1.54 -14.50 47.00
CA LYS A 675 -0.56 -14.15 48.05
C LYS A 675 0.04 -15.43 48.65
N PRO A 676 0.92 -16.14 47.92
CA PRO A 676 1.53 -17.35 48.44
C PRO A 676 2.47 -17.01 49.60
N GLN A 677 2.43 -17.78 50.68
CA GLN A 677 3.37 -17.55 51.78
C GLN A 677 4.77 -18.01 51.35
N LYS A 678 5.79 -17.21 51.67
CA LYS A 678 7.18 -17.54 51.34
C LYS A 678 7.55 -18.94 51.85
N LYS A 679 7.14 -19.27 53.08
CA LYS A 679 7.40 -20.56 53.70
C LYS A 679 6.81 -21.72 52.90
N GLU A 680 5.56 -21.62 52.46
CA GLU A 680 4.91 -22.66 51.64
C GLU A 680 5.60 -22.86 50.29
N LEU A 681 6.11 -21.78 49.68
CA LEU A 681 6.90 -21.86 48.45
C LEU A 681 8.28 -22.48 48.67
N GLN A 682 8.90 -22.20 49.81
CA GLN A 682 10.17 -22.81 50.22
C GLN A 682 10.00 -24.30 50.49
N ASP A 683 8.90 -24.68 51.16
CA ASP A 683 8.54 -26.05 51.46
C ASP A 683 8.20 -26.81 50.16
N ALA A 684 7.48 -26.19 49.23
CA ALA A 684 7.25 -26.74 47.89
C ALA A 684 8.56 -26.91 47.12
N CYS A 685 9.45 -25.91 47.10
CA CYS A 685 10.77 -26.03 46.43
C CYS A 685 11.61 -27.15 47.04
N ALA A 686 11.65 -27.23 48.38
CA ALA A 686 12.37 -28.27 49.11
C ALA A 686 11.79 -29.67 48.83
N ALA A 687 10.46 -29.80 48.81
CA ALA A 687 9.76 -31.05 48.48
C ALA A 687 10.06 -31.52 47.05
N LEU A 688 10.32 -30.59 46.13
CA LEU A 688 10.71 -30.88 44.74
C LEU A 688 12.22 -31.02 44.51
N GLY A 689 13.03 -30.98 45.57
CA GLY A 689 14.48 -31.16 45.50
C GLY A 689 15.21 -30.01 44.81
N VAL A 690 14.65 -28.81 44.82
CA VAL A 690 15.28 -27.59 44.29
C VAL A 690 15.53 -26.57 45.38
N THR A 691 16.46 -25.64 45.14
CA THR A 691 16.88 -24.68 46.16
C THR A 691 15.69 -23.86 46.69
N SER A 692 15.53 -23.79 48.01
CA SER A 692 14.48 -23.03 48.70
C SER A 692 14.92 -21.61 49.09
N GLU A 693 16.04 -21.14 48.53
CA GLU A 693 16.57 -19.80 48.73
C GLU A 693 16.10 -18.83 47.64
N GLY A 694 16.01 -17.56 48.01
CA GLY A 694 15.62 -16.45 47.14
C GLY A 694 14.40 -15.68 47.62
N SER A 695 13.97 -14.73 46.78
CA SER A 695 12.70 -14.02 46.96
C SER A 695 11.51 -14.96 46.65
N ILE A 696 10.31 -14.57 47.07
CA ILE A 696 9.05 -15.26 46.67
C ILE A 696 8.99 -15.45 45.15
N SER A 697 9.49 -14.46 44.41
CA SER A 697 9.55 -14.44 42.95
C SER A 697 10.48 -15.52 42.39
N ASP A 698 11.62 -15.77 43.03
CA ASP A 698 12.60 -16.78 42.61
C ASP A 698 12.08 -18.19 42.86
N LEU A 699 11.38 -18.39 43.97
CA LEU A 699 10.76 -19.67 44.32
C LEU A 699 9.63 -20.03 43.36
N ILE A 700 8.72 -19.09 43.07
CA ILE A 700 7.64 -19.30 42.09
C ILE A 700 8.20 -19.63 40.71
N ASN A 701 9.24 -18.90 40.27
CA ASN A 701 9.89 -19.15 38.98
C ASN A 701 10.41 -20.57 38.86
N ARG A 702 11.08 -21.03 39.91
CA ARG A 702 11.67 -22.36 39.94
C ARG A 702 10.60 -23.43 39.89
N LEU A 703 9.50 -23.26 40.63
CA LEU A 703 8.34 -24.15 40.61
C LEU A 703 7.65 -24.17 39.23
N GLU A 704 7.41 -23.01 38.62
CA GLU A 704 6.80 -22.89 37.28
C GLU A 704 7.69 -23.51 36.19
N GLU A 705 9.01 -23.35 36.28
CA GLU A 705 9.96 -23.99 35.36
C GLU A 705 9.95 -25.52 35.53
N LEU A 706 9.90 -26.02 36.76
CA LEU A 706 9.85 -27.47 37.06
C LEU A 706 8.58 -28.15 36.55
N LEU A 707 7.45 -27.44 36.57
CA LEU A 707 6.18 -27.94 36.03
C LEU A 707 6.19 -28.15 34.52
N ASN A 708 7.22 -27.68 33.81
CA ASN A 708 7.43 -27.97 32.40
C ASN A 708 8.15 -29.31 32.15
N PHE A 709 8.57 -30.04 33.19
CA PHE A 709 9.31 -31.30 33.07
C PHE A 709 8.43 -32.52 33.37
N LYS A 710 8.09 -33.25 32.30
CA LYS A 710 7.25 -34.46 32.25
C LYS A 710 7.59 -35.59 33.24
N GLU A 711 8.82 -35.65 33.75
CA GLU A 711 9.28 -36.79 34.56
C GLU A 711 8.99 -36.64 36.05
N LEU A 712 8.62 -35.44 36.48
CA LEU A 712 8.39 -35.13 37.88
C LEU A 712 6.89 -35.09 38.23
N TYR A 713 6.01 -34.66 37.31
CA TYR A 713 4.55 -34.49 37.55
C TYR A 713 3.69 -35.04 36.40
N PRO A 714 3.38 -36.35 36.39
CA PRO A 714 2.77 -37.03 35.25
C PRO A 714 1.28 -36.70 35.04
N LYS A 715 0.51 -36.42 36.10
CA LYS A 715 -0.95 -36.28 35.98
C LYS A 715 -1.37 -34.98 35.29
N LEU A 716 -0.63 -33.90 35.51
CA LEU A 716 -0.82 -32.64 34.78
C LEU A 716 -0.40 -32.75 33.30
N PHE A 717 0.64 -33.54 33.01
CA PHE A 717 1.14 -33.78 31.65
C PHE A 717 0.16 -34.60 30.77
N VAL A 718 -0.59 -35.54 31.36
CA VAL A 718 -1.57 -36.39 30.63
C VAL A 718 -2.73 -35.57 30.05
N LYS A 719 -3.12 -34.44 30.66
CA LYS A 719 -4.12 -33.51 30.08
C LYS A 719 -3.61 -32.76 28.83
N LEU A 720 -2.31 -32.76 28.55
CA LEU A 720 -1.66 -32.15 27.37
C LEU A 720 -1.36 -33.17 26.26
N GLN A 721 -1.80 -34.42 26.40
CA GLN A 721 -1.28 -35.57 25.64
C GLN A 721 -2.08 -35.95 24.37
N LYS A 722 -2.45 -34.96 23.56
CA LYS A 722 -2.65 -35.20 22.12
C LYS A 722 -1.46 -34.57 21.40
N THR A 723 -0.65 -35.38 20.72
CA THR A 723 0.65 -34.99 20.12
C THR A 723 0.49 -33.93 19.02
N GLY A 724 1.41 -32.94 18.99
CA GLY A 724 1.37 -31.78 18.09
C GLY A 724 1.24 -30.47 18.88
N GLY A 725 2.37 -29.87 19.26
CA GLY A 725 2.47 -28.66 20.09
C GLY A 725 1.82 -27.40 19.52
N GLY A 726 1.48 -27.44 18.24
CA GLY A 726 0.78 -26.38 17.54
C GLY A 726 1.68 -25.60 16.57
N LEU A 727 1.14 -24.48 16.11
CA LEU A 727 1.78 -23.53 15.22
C LEU A 727 2.02 -22.23 15.97
N LEU A 728 3.29 -21.85 16.15
CA LEU A 728 3.68 -20.54 16.64
C LEU A 728 3.98 -19.64 15.44
N HIS A 729 3.40 -18.44 15.39
CA HIS A 729 3.68 -17.48 14.32
C HIS A 729 3.92 -16.07 14.87
N PHE A 730 4.80 -15.33 14.19
CA PHE A 730 5.09 -13.94 14.51
C PHE A 730 4.65 -13.04 13.37
N SER A 731 3.75 -12.11 13.67
CA SER A 731 3.16 -11.19 12.71
C SER A 731 3.50 -9.74 13.08
N CYS A 732 3.66 -8.88 12.09
CA CYS A 732 3.69 -7.45 12.35
C CYS A 732 2.28 -6.89 12.58
N THR A 733 2.18 -5.62 12.99
CA THR A 733 0.91 -4.90 13.20
C THR A 733 0.04 -4.76 11.94
N HIS A 734 0.55 -5.12 10.77
CA HIS A 734 -0.19 -5.12 9.50
C HIS A 734 -0.73 -6.50 9.10
N GLY A 735 -0.39 -7.56 9.85
CA GLY A 735 -0.85 -8.93 9.58
C GLY A 735 0.03 -9.75 8.66
N VAL A 736 1.17 -9.22 8.23
CA VAL A 736 2.19 -10.01 7.53
C VAL A 736 2.99 -10.82 8.55
N VAL A 737 3.09 -12.12 8.29
CA VAL A 737 3.84 -13.11 9.08
C VAL A 737 5.32 -13.09 8.67
N TYR A 738 6.20 -13.00 9.64
CA TYR A 738 7.66 -13.01 9.46
C TYR A 738 8.31 -14.33 9.84
N TYR A 739 7.72 -15.05 10.80
CA TYR A 739 8.25 -16.29 11.33
C TYR A 739 7.10 -17.26 11.60
N VAL A 740 7.29 -18.52 11.27
CA VAL A 740 6.36 -19.62 11.57
C VAL A 740 7.15 -20.82 12.07
N ASN A 741 6.68 -21.46 13.14
CA ASN A 741 7.34 -22.58 13.77
C ASN A 741 6.33 -23.68 14.13
N PHE A 742 6.68 -24.90 13.73
CA PHE A 742 5.91 -26.11 14.03
C PHE A 742 6.45 -26.71 15.32
N LEU A 743 5.57 -26.94 16.29
CA LEU A 743 5.95 -27.40 17.62
C LEU A 743 5.53 -28.85 17.84
N PHE A 744 6.42 -29.63 18.45
CA PHE A 744 6.11 -30.96 18.97
C PHE A 744 5.46 -30.90 20.34
N TRP A 745 6.03 -30.08 21.21
CA TRP A 745 5.58 -29.85 22.58
C TRP A 745 4.76 -28.57 22.66
N GLY A 746 3.93 -28.46 23.69
CA GLY A 746 3.23 -27.21 23.97
C GLY A 746 4.16 -26.01 23.87
N GLU A 747 3.63 -24.94 23.27
CA GLU A 747 4.29 -23.65 23.19
C GLU A 747 4.79 -23.19 24.55
N SER A 748 6.01 -22.66 24.58
CA SER A 748 6.58 -22.04 25.77
C SER A 748 7.50 -20.89 25.41
N ALA A 749 7.89 -20.10 26.41
CA ALA A 749 8.82 -18.98 26.27
C ALA A 749 10.11 -19.34 25.50
N ARG A 750 10.55 -20.61 25.53
CA ARG A 750 11.70 -21.09 24.76
C ARG A 750 11.52 -20.92 23.26
N ASP A 751 10.35 -21.27 22.71
CA ASP A 751 10.10 -21.22 21.26
C ASP A 751 10.01 -19.78 20.78
N HIS A 752 9.45 -18.90 21.62
CA HIS A 752 9.39 -17.46 21.39
C HIS A 752 10.79 -16.85 21.33
N VAL A 753 11.68 -17.26 22.24
CA VAL A 753 13.08 -16.81 22.28
C VAL A 753 13.88 -17.32 21.08
N ASP A 754 13.68 -18.57 20.66
CA ASP A 754 14.30 -19.12 19.44
C ASP A 754 13.89 -18.28 18.20
N GLY A 755 12.60 -17.95 18.06
CA GLY A 755 12.13 -17.08 16.99
C GLY A 755 12.71 -15.66 17.06
N LEU A 756 12.80 -15.05 18.24
CA LEU A 756 13.35 -13.70 18.41
C LEU A 756 14.84 -13.62 18.09
N LEU A 757 15.64 -14.60 18.53
CA LEU A 757 17.07 -14.68 18.24
C LEU A 757 17.36 -14.92 16.74
N SER A 758 16.37 -15.40 15.99
CA SER A 758 16.45 -15.63 14.54
C SER A 758 16.42 -14.33 13.72
N PHE A 759 15.93 -13.21 14.26
CA PHE A 759 15.89 -11.93 13.54
C PHE A 759 17.27 -11.31 13.35
N ASN A 760 17.60 -10.87 12.13
CA ASN A 760 18.82 -10.10 11.88
C ASN A 760 18.83 -8.79 12.67
N SER A 761 17.71 -8.05 12.62
CA SER A 761 17.46 -6.85 13.42
C SER A 761 16.32 -7.10 14.42
N PHE A 762 16.59 -6.95 15.71
CA PHE A 762 15.61 -7.24 16.76
C PHE A 762 14.46 -6.22 16.78
N PRO A 763 13.20 -6.66 16.90
CA PRO A 763 12.06 -5.75 17.03
C PRO A 763 12.15 -4.97 18.36
N THR A 764 11.78 -3.69 18.33
CA THR A 764 11.71 -2.84 19.54
C THR A 764 10.63 -3.32 20.50
N VAL A 765 9.49 -3.79 19.99
CA VAL A 765 8.38 -4.28 20.81
C VAL A 765 8.02 -5.70 20.40
N TYR A 766 7.97 -6.58 21.40
CA TYR A 766 7.47 -7.94 21.28
C TYR A 766 6.18 -8.09 22.11
N ILE A 767 5.12 -8.62 21.51
CA ILE A 767 3.82 -8.79 22.15
C ILE A 767 3.45 -10.27 22.15
N SER A 768 3.06 -10.80 23.31
CA SER A 768 2.61 -12.19 23.46
C SER A 768 1.84 -12.39 24.76
N ASP A 769 1.13 -13.51 24.88
CA ASP A 769 0.40 -13.89 26.10
C ASP A 769 1.32 -14.27 27.27
N VAL A 770 2.56 -14.64 26.97
CA VAL A 770 3.58 -15.10 27.92
C VAL A 770 4.73 -14.10 28.06
N ALA A 771 4.47 -12.81 27.84
CA ALA A 771 5.49 -11.75 27.74
C ALA A 771 6.51 -11.70 28.88
N GLY A 772 6.06 -11.85 30.13
CA GLY A 772 6.95 -11.89 31.30
C GLY A 772 7.88 -13.12 31.30
N GLN A 773 7.37 -14.28 30.89
CA GLN A 773 8.15 -15.51 30.79
C GLN A 773 9.17 -15.42 29.65
N VAL A 774 8.77 -14.88 28.49
CA VAL A 774 9.66 -14.65 27.35
C VAL A 774 10.80 -13.71 27.71
N SER A 775 10.49 -12.61 28.41
CA SER A 775 11.50 -11.64 28.82
C SER A 775 12.58 -12.28 29.69
N ARG A 776 12.14 -12.99 30.74
CA ARG A 776 13.03 -13.66 31.68
C ARG A 776 13.86 -14.75 31.01
N HIS A 777 13.23 -15.59 30.19
CA HIS A 777 13.92 -16.66 29.48
C HIS A 777 14.97 -16.12 28.51
N MET A 778 14.62 -15.08 27.74
CA MET A 778 15.53 -14.41 26.82
C MET A 778 16.72 -13.78 27.57
N ASN A 779 16.46 -13.01 28.62
CA ASN A 779 17.50 -12.32 29.36
C ASN A 779 18.41 -13.32 30.09
N ASN A 780 17.88 -14.41 30.66
CA ASN A 780 18.71 -15.48 31.21
C ASN A 780 19.63 -16.10 30.14
N ARG A 781 19.12 -16.34 28.93
CA ARG A 781 19.90 -16.91 27.82
C ARG A 781 20.93 -15.94 27.23
N THR A 782 20.70 -14.64 27.36
CA THR A 782 21.52 -13.58 26.75
C THR A 782 22.34 -12.78 27.76
N GLN A 783 22.45 -13.27 29.01
CA GLN A 783 23.17 -12.59 30.10
C GLN A 783 22.65 -11.16 30.35
N GLN A 784 21.33 -11.01 30.35
CA GLN A 784 20.59 -9.75 30.58
C GLN A 784 20.82 -8.68 29.51
N LYS A 785 21.26 -9.04 28.30
CA LYS A 785 21.59 -8.06 27.23
C LYS A 785 20.43 -7.71 26.30
N PHE A 786 19.33 -8.48 26.28
CA PHE A 786 18.31 -8.34 25.24
C PHE A 786 17.16 -7.39 25.61
N PHE A 787 16.31 -7.76 26.58
CA PHE A 787 15.17 -6.95 26.98
C PHE A 787 15.60 -5.90 28.00
N GLN A 788 16.17 -4.81 27.48
CA GLN A 788 16.57 -3.64 28.25
C GLN A 788 15.91 -2.38 27.70
N PRO A 789 15.52 -1.40 28.55
CA PRO A 789 15.71 -1.37 30.00
C PRO A 789 14.68 -2.21 30.78
N HIS A 790 14.93 -2.37 32.09
CA HIS A 790 13.98 -2.88 33.07
C HIS A 790 13.42 -4.28 32.80
N ASP A 791 14.19 -5.19 32.20
CA ASP A 791 13.68 -6.52 31.79
C ASP A 791 12.48 -6.36 30.82
N GLY A 792 12.54 -5.40 29.91
CA GLY A 792 11.55 -5.17 28.85
C GLY A 792 10.19 -4.66 29.32
N ARG A 793 10.09 -4.10 30.52
CA ARG A 793 8.92 -3.36 31.02
C ARG A 793 8.94 -1.92 30.52
N LEU A 794 7.78 -1.26 30.45
CA LEU A 794 7.69 0.12 29.97
C LEU A 794 8.31 1.13 30.96
N CYS A 795 8.39 0.80 32.24
CA CYS A 795 9.06 1.61 33.26
C CYS A 795 9.65 0.74 34.38
N ALA A 796 10.44 1.36 35.26
CA ALA A 796 11.05 0.68 36.39
C ALA A 796 10.00 0.07 37.34
N PRO A 797 10.24 -1.14 37.90
CA PRO A 797 9.34 -1.82 38.82
C PRO A 797 9.41 -1.25 40.25
N SER A 798 9.20 0.06 40.42
CA SER A 798 9.10 0.69 41.73
C SER A 798 7.71 0.43 42.34
N GLN A 799 7.63 0.40 43.68
CA GLN A 799 6.33 0.22 44.36
C GLN A 799 5.31 1.30 43.97
N SER A 800 5.79 2.55 43.75
CA SER A 800 4.97 3.66 43.26
C SER A 800 4.38 3.38 41.88
N ASN A 801 5.22 2.96 40.91
CA ASN A 801 4.76 2.65 39.56
C ASN A 801 3.78 1.47 39.54
N ILE A 802 4.05 0.43 40.33
CA ILE A 802 3.19 -0.76 40.44
C ILE A 802 1.80 -0.38 40.98
N SER A 803 1.76 0.44 42.04
CA SER A 803 0.50 0.92 42.61
C SER A 803 -0.26 1.82 41.62
N ALA A 804 0.42 2.77 40.98
CA ALA A 804 -0.18 3.66 39.98
C ALA A 804 -0.74 2.88 38.78
N ALA A 805 -0.02 1.85 38.31
CA ALA A 805 -0.49 0.97 37.24
C ALA A 805 -1.69 0.12 37.68
N ALA A 806 -1.71 -0.37 38.92
CA ALA A 806 -2.84 -1.09 39.49
C ALA A 806 -4.11 -0.24 39.59
N GLU A 807 -3.94 1.05 39.91
CA GLU A 807 -5.00 2.06 39.95
C GLU A 807 -5.39 2.60 38.57
N LYS A 808 -4.72 2.16 37.48
CA LYS A 808 -4.89 2.66 36.11
C LYS A 808 -4.61 4.17 35.97
N LYS A 809 -3.72 4.72 36.80
CA LYS A 809 -3.31 6.14 36.81
C LYS A 809 -1.92 6.36 36.22
N LEU A 810 -1.18 5.28 35.91
CA LEU A 810 0.16 5.38 35.33
C LEU A 810 0.09 5.55 33.81
N GLU A 811 0.70 6.61 33.31
CA GLU A 811 0.96 6.83 31.89
C GLU A 811 2.46 7.01 31.64
N VAL A 812 2.98 6.34 30.62
CA VAL A 812 4.38 6.35 30.20
C VAL A 812 4.44 6.84 28.76
N ASP A 813 5.26 7.86 28.54
CA ASP A 813 5.58 8.36 27.21
C ASP A 813 6.99 7.88 26.80
N LEU A 814 7.12 7.47 25.53
CA LEU A 814 8.38 6.99 24.97
C LEU A 814 8.65 7.73 23.66
N GLU A 815 9.70 8.54 23.63
CA GLU A 815 10.00 9.45 22.52
C GLU A 815 10.14 8.72 21.17
N TRP A 816 10.68 7.49 21.19
CA TRP A 816 10.89 6.70 19.98
C TRP A 816 9.59 6.26 19.30
N ILE A 817 8.43 6.32 19.97
CA ILE A 817 7.12 6.03 19.36
C ILE A 817 6.80 7.02 18.24
N ASN A 818 7.29 8.26 18.33
CA ASN A 818 7.14 9.24 17.26
C ASN A 818 7.80 8.76 15.95
N ASN A 819 8.87 7.96 16.04
CA ASN A 819 9.52 7.35 14.88
C ASN A 819 8.70 6.18 14.28
N LEU A 820 7.68 5.63 14.97
CA LEU A 820 6.73 4.73 14.33
C LEU A 820 5.78 5.48 13.40
N ARG A 821 5.40 6.71 13.79
CA ARG A 821 4.50 7.60 13.03
C ARG A 821 5.18 8.27 11.86
N SER A 822 6.47 8.60 12.00
CA SER A 822 7.27 9.22 10.95
C SER A 822 8.66 8.59 10.93
N PRO A 823 8.80 7.39 10.35
CA PRO A 823 10.05 6.60 10.36
C PRO A 823 11.29 7.33 9.88
N GLY A 824 11.13 8.37 9.06
CA GLY A 824 12.24 8.98 8.34
C GLY A 824 12.94 7.96 7.42
N ALA A 825 14.15 8.29 6.98
CA ALA A 825 15.00 7.34 6.29
C ALA A 825 15.51 6.26 7.27
N PRO A 826 15.47 4.96 6.89
CA PRO A 826 16.01 3.89 7.72
C PRO A 826 17.50 4.10 8.05
N LEU A 827 17.89 3.83 9.29
CA LEU A 827 19.32 3.81 9.64
C LEU A 827 20.04 2.65 8.93
N LYS A 828 21.20 2.94 8.33
CA LYS A 828 22.10 1.90 7.82
C LYS A 828 22.80 1.25 9.01
N ALA A 829 22.74 -0.07 9.08
CA ALA A 829 23.50 -0.83 10.08
C ALA A 829 25.00 -0.61 9.85
N ALA A 830 25.74 -0.30 10.92
CA ALA A 830 27.20 -0.24 10.86
C ALA A 830 27.76 -1.67 10.67
N PRO A 831 28.69 -1.90 9.73
CA PRO A 831 29.29 -3.21 9.53
C PRO A 831 29.98 -3.68 10.83
N GLY A 832 29.63 -4.87 11.32
CA GLY A 832 30.26 -5.49 12.50
C GLY A 832 29.77 -4.99 13.87
N ALA A 833 28.72 -4.17 13.94
CA ALA A 833 28.13 -3.78 15.22
C ALA A 833 27.47 -4.98 15.94
N ASP A 834 27.60 -5.03 17.27
CA ASP A 834 26.93 -6.04 18.10
C ASP A 834 25.40 -5.91 17.97
N ARG A 835 24.73 -7.02 17.61
CA ARG A 835 23.27 -7.07 17.37
C ARG A 835 22.46 -6.65 18.60
N PHE A 836 22.97 -6.86 19.81
CA PHE A 836 22.29 -6.49 21.05
C PHE A 836 22.32 -4.97 21.32
N THR A 837 23.35 -4.27 20.82
CA THR A 837 23.49 -2.81 21.01
C THR A 837 23.05 -2.00 19.79
N ALA A 838 22.81 -2.67 18.66
CA ALA A 838 22.38 -2.04 17.43
C ALA A 838 21.01 -1.32 17.56
N LEU A 839 20.97 -0.07 17.10
CA LEU A 839 19.73 0.70 16.99
C LEU A 839 18.82 0.06 15.94
N HIS A 840 17.54 -0.05 16.27
CA HIS A 840 16.56 -0.54 15.31
C HIS A 840 16.29 0.50 14.21
N SER A 841 16.22 0.06 12.95
CA SER A 841 16.28 0.94 11.77
C SER A 841 15.17 1.99 11.68
N ILE A 842 14.02 1.73 12.29
CA ILE A 842 12.83 2.60 12.28
C ILE A 842 12.75 3.44 13.54
N THR A 843 12.74 2.78 14.69
CA THR A 843 12.52 3.40 16.00
C THR A 843 13.77 4.14 16.50
N LYS A 844 14.94 3.85 15.92
CA LYS A 844 16.24 4.45 16.25
C LYS A 844 16.65 4.28 17.70
N THR A 845 16.14 3.22 18.34
CA THR A 845 16.45 2.84 19.72
C THR A 845 17.01 1.42 19.78
N ASN A 846 17.89 1.16 20.73
CA ASN A 846 18.32 -0.20 21.10
C ASN A 846 17.47 -0.78 22.25
N GLU A 847 16.50 -0.03 22.77
CA GLU A 847 15.57 -0.52 23.78
C GLU A 847 14.66 -1.61 23.21
N ARG A 848 14.31 -2.58 24.06
CA ARG A 848 13.50 -3.75 23.69
C ARG A 848 12.49 -4.06 24.79
N TYR A 849 11.23 -4.15 24.41
CA TYR A 849 10.10 -4.36 25.32
C TYR A 849 9.39 -5.68 25.04
N SER A 850 8.99 -6.37 26.10
CA SER A 850 8.14 -7.57 26.05
C SER A 850 6.83 -7.26 26.77
N LEU A 851 5.73 -7.16 26.02
CA LEU A 851 4.44 -6.64 26.45
C LEU A 851 3.31 -7.66 26.28
N TYR A 852 2.27 -7.58 27.11
CA TYR A 852 1.10 -8.45 26.97
C TYR A 852 0.13 -7.96 25.90
N ASP A 853 -0.51 -8.90 25.20
CA ASP A 853 -1.68 -8.59 24.39
C ASP A 853 -2.81 -8.03 25.28
N ARG A 854 -3.65 -7.15 24.71
CA ARG A 854 -4.80 -6.49 25.32
C ARG A 854 -5.80 -7.48 25.91
N PHE A 855 -5.99 -8.64 25.28
CA PHE A 855 -7.01 -9.61 25.67
C PHE A 855 -6.55 -10.55 26.81
N HIS A 856 -5.24 -10.70 27.01
CA HIS A 856 -4.66 -11.66 27.95
C HIS A 856 -4.08 -11.04 29.23
N GLN A 857 -4.41 -9.77 29.54
CA GLN A 857 -3.88 -9.04 30.70
C GLN A 857 -4.47 -9.45 32.07
N LYS A 858 -5.52 -10.27 32.10
CA LYS A 858 -6.29 -10.56 33.33
C LYS A 858 -5.63 -11.59 34.28
N ASN A 859 -4.68 -12.39 33.78
CA ASN A 859 -4.10 -13.53 34.51
C ASN A 859 -2.71 -13.27 35.11
N GLN A 860 -2.35 -12.01 35.34
CA GLN A 860 -1.01 -11.64 35.81
C GLN A 860 -0.83 -11.97 37.31
N ARG A 861 0.02 -12.96 37.61
CA ARG A 861 0.31 -13.41 38.99
C ARG A 861 1.17 -12.41 39.78
N ARG A 862 2.05 -11.65 39.11
CA ARG A 862 3.03 -10.76 39.75
C ARG A 862 2.62 -9.28 39.62
N PRO A 863 2.75 -8.47 40.68
CA PRO A 863 2.38 -7.05 40.64
C PRO A 863 3.11 -6.23 39.56
N GLU A 864 4.41 -6.49 39.35
CA GLU A 864 5.25 -5.79 38.38
C GLU A 864 4.92 -6.10 36.92
N GLU A 865 4.17 -7.17 36.64
CA GLU A 865 3.76 -7.55 35.28
C GLU A 865 2.71 -6.58 34.71
N LYS A 866 2.05 -5.80 35.58
CA LYS A 866 1.16 -4.70 35.17
C LYS A 866 1.90 -3.63 34.36
N LEU A 867 3.23 -3.51 34.55
CA LEU A 867 4.09 -2.58 33.82
C LEU A 867 4.45 -3.06 32.40
N ARG A 868 3.96 -4.23 32.00
CA ARG A 868 4.02 -4.75 30.61
C ARG A 868 2.71 -4.54 29.85
N SER A 869 1.74 -3.84 30.44
CA SER A 869 0.46 -3.57 29.79
C SER A 869 0.60 -2.48 28.74
N LEU A 870 0.06 -2.70 27.54
CA LEU A 870 -0.10 -1.63 26.54
C LEU A 870 -0.95 -0.45 27.05
N ASN A 871 -1.77 -0.63 28.09
CA ASN A 871 -2.64 0.43 28.60
C ASN A 871 -1.89 1.56 29.30
N ILE A 872 -0.70 1.29 29.85
CA ILE A 872 0.10 2.33 30.50
C ILE A 872 0.92 3.16 29.50
N CYS A 873 0.93 2.82 28.22
CA CYS A 873 1.55 3.63 27.17
C CYS A 873 0.52 3.97 26.07
N PRO A 874 -0.30 5.02 26.27
CA PRO A 874 -1.37 5.37 25.35
C PRO A 874 -0.89 5.60 23.91
N ALA A 875 0.26 6.26 23.73
CA ALA A 875 0.84 6.52 22.42
C ALA A 875 1.14 5.23 21.63
N LEU A 876 1.75 4.23 22.28
CA LEU A 876 2.02 2.93 21.66
C LEU A 876 0.72 2.17 21.39
N ARG A 877 -0.22 2.23 22.32
CA ARG A 877 -1.55 1.63 22.18
C ARG A 877 -2.32 2.20 20.98
N THR A 878 -2.16 3.47 20.65
CA THR A 878 -2.78 4.05 19.44
C THR A 878 -2.22 3.40 18.17
N GLU A 879 -0.90 3.17 18.11
CA GLU A 879 -0.24 2.70 16.89
C GLU A 879 -0.28 1.17 16.68
N VAL A 880 -0.46 0.39 17.74
CA VAL A 880 -0.38 -1.08 17.69
C VAL A 880 -1.76 -1.73 17.68
N ASN A 881 -2.11 -2.40 16.58
CA ASN A 881 -3.23 -3.33 16.53
C ASN A 881 -2.78 -4.75 16.95
N SER A 882 -3.02 -5.14 18.20
CA SER A 882 -2.61 -6.46 18.71
C SER A 882 -3.53 -7.61 18.26
N SER A 883 -4.80 -7.33 17.92
CA SER A 883 -5.80 -8.34 17.48
C SER A 883 -5.48 -9.04 16.14
N VAL A 884 -4.41 -8.62 15.47
CA VAL A 884 -4.03 -9.11 14.15
C VAL A 884 -3.61 -10.59 14.20
N ALA A 885 -2.95 -11.02 15.27
CA ALA A 885 -2.55 -12.40 15.44
C ALA A 885 -3.79 -13.30 15.65
N GLU A 886 -4.73 -12.87 16.48
CA GLU A 886 -6.02 -13.57 16.70
C GLU A 886 -6.83 -13.68 15.41
N GLN A 887 -6.88 -12.63 14.59
CA GLN A 887 -7.57 -12.66 13.28
C GLN A 887 -6.96 -13.70 12.35
N LEU A 888 -5.63 -13.75 12.25
CA LEU A 888 -4.96 -14.79 11.48
C LEU A 888 -5.29 -16.17 12.03
N ASN A 889 -5.29 -16.33 13.36
CA ASN A 889 -5.65 -17.58 14.02
C ASN A 889 -7.09 -18.02 13.77
N HIS A 890 -8.02 -17.07 13.68
CA HIS A 890 -9.39 -17.33 13.27
C HIS A 890 -9.48 -17.77 11.80
N GLU A 891 -8.81 -17.07 10.88
CA GLU A 891 -8.74 -17.44 9.46
C GLU A 891 -8.15 -18.85 9.26
N LEU A 892 -7.07 -19.13 9.97
CA LEU A 892 -6.42 -20.43 10.02
C LEU A 892 -7.36 -21.48 10.64
N GLY A 893 -8.07 -21.15 11.72
CA GLY A 893 -9.06 -22.00 12.37
C GLY A 893 -10.14 -22.54 11.42
N ALA A 894 -10.62 -21.72 10.48
CA ALA A 894 -11.60 -22.13 9.47
C ALA A 894 -11.08 -23.27 8.56
N PHE A 895 -9.76 -23.39 8.40
CA PHE A 895 -9.13 -24.40 7.56
C PHE A 895 -8.60 -25.63 8.33
N ARG A 896 -8.71 -25.60 9.67
CA ARG A 896 -8.13 -26.60 10.58
C ARG A 896 -8.61 -28.02 10.30
N TYR A 897 -9.89 -28.22 10.01
CA TYR A 897 -10.49 -29.55 9.78
C TYR A 897 -9.80 -30.33 8.65
N SER A 898 -9.28 -29.63 7.64
CA SER A 898 -8.58 -30.23 6.50
C SER A 898 -7.08 -30.35 6.75
N LEU A 899 -6.48 -29.36 7.40
CA LEU A 899 -5.03 -29.35 7.65
C LEU A 899 -4.61 -30.42 8.66
N CYS A 900 -5.34 -30.60 9.76
CA CYS A 900 -4.93 -31.52 10.81
C CYS A 900 -5.02 -33.01 10.43
N ARG A 901 -5.69 -33.33 9.31
CA ARG A 901 -5.76 -34.69 8.75
C ARG A 901 -4.69 -34.97 7.69
N MET A 902 -3.77 -34.03 7.47
CA MET A 902 -2.65 -34.20 6.54
C MET A 902 -1.48 -34.91 7.22
N LYS A 903 -0.67 -35.62 6.43
CA LYS A 903 0.65 -36.06 6.86
C LYS A 903 1.51 -34.84 7.15
N GLU A 904 2.47 -34.98 8.05
CA GLU A 904 3.35 -33.91 8.51
C GLU A 904 4.01 -33.11 7.37
N ALA A 905 4.55 -33.78 6.35
CA ALA A 905 5.14 -33.10 5.20
C ALA A 905 4.14 -32.25 4.39
N HIS A 906 2.96 -32.81 4.08
CA HIS A 906 1.87 -32.08 3.39
C HIS A 906 1.36 -30.91 4.23
N PHE A 907 1.25 -31.10 5.56
CA PHE A 907 0.84 -30.05 6.50
C PHE A 907 1.82 -28.88 6.52
N LYS A 908 3.12 -29.15 6.72
CA LYS A 908 4.18 -28.11 6.72
C LYS A 908 4.18 -27.31 5.43
N GLN A 909 4.11 -27.99 4.28
CA GLN A 909 4.07 -27.34 2.98
C GLN A 909 2.80 -26.49 2.80
N ALA A 910 1.63 -27.05 3.11
CA ALA A 910 0.36 -26.34 2.98
C ALA A 910 0.35 -25.07 3.83
N VAL A 911 0.79 -25.14 5.08
CA VAL A 911 0.86 -23.97 5.98
C VAL A 911 1.86 -22.93 5.46
N ARG A 912 3.06 -23.34 4.98
CA ARG A 912 4.04 -22.41 4.40
C ARG A 912 3.46 -21.67 3.18
N VAL A 913 2.78 -22.39 2.28
CA VAL A 913 2.13 -21.81 1.09
C VAL A 913 0.94 -20.92 1.48
N LEU A 914 0.10 -21.33 2.44
CA LEU A 914 -1.01 -20.54 2.94
C LEU A 914 -0.56 -19.20 3.50
N ILE A 915 0.51 -19.21 4.31
CA ILE A 915 1.07 -17.98 4.89
C ILE A 915 1.69 -17.10 3.79
N GLU A 916 2.33 -17.68 2.78
CA GLU A 916 2.84 -16.90 1.64
C GLU A 916 1.70 -16.21 0.89
N LEU A 917 0.64 -16.94 0.54
CA LEU A 917 -0.54 -16.39 -0.13
C LEU A 917 -1.24 -15.31 0.71
N HIS A 918 -1.29 -15.51 2.04
CA HIS A 918 -1.79 -14.50 2.98
C HIS A 918 -0.94 -13.23 2.96
N ASN A 919 0.38 -13.38 3.10
CA ASN A 919 1.34 -12.28 3.09
C ASN A 919 1.27 -11.51 1.76
N GLU A 920 1.25 -12.20 0.62
CA GLU A 920 1.08 -11.61 -0.71
C GLU A 920 -0.23 -10.85 -0.80
N ASN A 921 -1.36 -11.41 -0.33
CA ASN A 921 -2.65 -10.73 -0.35
C ASN A 921 -2.65 -9.45 0.50
N VAL A 922 -2.09 -9.48 1.71
CA VAL A 922 -1.96 -8.30 2.57
C VAL A 922 -1.11 -7.22 1.90
N ASN A 923 0.06 -7.61 1.37
CA ASN A 923 0.97 -6.71 0.67
C ASN A 923 0.38 -6.14 -0.63
N ASN A 924 -0.31 -6.96 -1.42
CA ASN A 924 -0.97 -6.55 -2.66
C ASN A 924 -2.15 -5.61 -2.40
N ARG A 925 -2.98 -5.88 -1.38
CA ARG A 925 -4.05 -4.96 -0.97
C ARG A 925 -3.48 -3.60 -0.56
N PHE A 926 -2.35 -3.58 0.14
CA PHE A 926 -1.67 -2.33 0.47
C PHE A 926 -1.13 -1.63 -0.79
N LEU A 927 -0.43 -2.35 -1.66
CA LEU A 927 0.11 -1.82 -2.91
C LEU A 927 -1.00 -1.22 -3.81
N GLN A 928 -2.11 -1.92 -4.01
CA GLN A 928 -3.24 -1.43 -4.81
C GLN A 928 -3.86 -0.16 -4.23
N LYS A 929 -4.02 -0.09 -2.89
CA LYS A 929 -4.47 1.13 -2.23
C LYS A 929 -3.50 2.29 -2.44
N MET A 930 -2.19 2.03 -2.38
CA MET A 930 -1.16 3.04 -2.59
C MET A 930 -1.11 3.51 -4.06
N LEU A 931 -1.22 2.59 -5.02
CA LEU A 931 -1.30 2.91 -6.46
C LEU A 931 -2.53 3.77 -6.79
N ALA A 932 -3.66 3.53 -6.12
CA ALA A 932 -4.88 4.31 -6.33
C ALA A 932 -4.76 5.78 -5.90
N ILE A 933 -3.83 6.10 -4.99
CA ILE A 933 -3.67 7.46 -4.45
C ILE A 933 -2.33 8.12 -4.81
N SER A 934 -1.37 7.36 -5.33
CA SER A 934 -0.06 7.85 -5.74
C SER A 934 -0.08 8.21 -7.22
N SER A 935 0.31 9.44 -7.57
CA SER A 935 0.57 9.84 -8.95
C SER A 935 1.96 9.44 -9.44
N THR A 936 2.85 9.00 -8.54
CA THR A 936 4.19 8.51 -8.85
C THR A 936 4.20 6.97 -8.85
N PRO A 937 4.92 6.33 -9.79
CA PRO A 937 5.09 4.88 -9.76
C PRO A 937 5.67 4.41 -8.42
N LEU A 938 5.32 3.19 -8.00
CA LEU A 938 5.72 2.61 -6.72
C LEU A 938 6.56 1.36 -6.99
N ALA A 939 7.62 1.17 -6.21
CA ALA A 939 8.46 -0.02 -6.26
C ALA A 939 8.80 -0.49 -4.86
N VAL A 940 9.19 -1.77 -4.71
CA VAL A 940 9.74 -2.28 -3.46
C VAL A 940 11.22 -1.90 -3.39
N GLY A 941 11.60 -1.11 -2.39
CA GLY A 941 12.96 -0.65 -2.17
C GLY A 941 13.86 -1.72 -1.56
N GLN A 942 15.15 -1.41 -1.42
CA GLN A 942 16.19 -2.34 -0.92
C GLN A 942 15.95 -2.87 0.50
N HIS A 943 15.08 -2.23 1.28
CA HIS A 943 14.74 -2.64 2.64
C HIS A 943 13.38 -3.38 2.72
N GLY A 944 12.82 -3.79 1.58
CA GLY A 944 11.54 -4.50 1.50
C GLY A 944 10.30 -3.62 1.68
N ARG A 945 10.51 -2.31 1.89
CA ARG A 945 9.43 -1.31 1.99
C ARG A 945 9.03 -0.80 0.62
N LEU A 946 7.76 -0.44 0.48
CA LEU A 946 7.31 0.30 -0.69
C LEU A 946 7.92 1.71 -0.68
N VAL A 947 8.46 2.11 -1.82
CA VAL A 947 9.06 3.42 -2.08
C VAL A 947 8.45 3.98 -3.37
N LEU A 948 8.48 5.30 -3.52
CA LEU A 948 8.19 5.95 -4.80
C LEU A 948 9.34 5.64 -5.75
N ASP A 949 9.01 5.02 -6.87
CA ASP A 949 9.95 4.69 -7.93
C ASP A 949 10.33 5.99 -8.65
N SER A 950 11.34 6.67 -8.12
CA SER A 950 12.06 7.68 -8.90
C SER A 950 12.95 6.95 -9.91
N PRO A 951 13.13 7.46 -11.13
CA PRO A 951 14.03 6.88 -12.13
C PRO A 951 15.50 7.01 -11.68
N VAL A 952 15.89 6.17 -10.71
CA VAL A 952 17.25 6.01 -10.21
C VAL A 952 17.81 4.78 -10.90
N LYS A 953 18.80 5.00 -11.77
CA LYS A 953 19.53 3.95 -12.50
C LYS A 953 19.95 2.82 -11.54
N LYS A 954 19.38 1.62 -11.72
CA LYS A 954 19.91 0.38 -11.15
C LYS A 954 21.32 0.17 -11.71
N THR A 955 22.36 0.43 -10.91
CA THR A 955 23.71 -0.04 -11.22
C THR A 955 23.73 -1.55 -11.12
N ALA A 956 23.89 -2.21 -12.27
CA ALA A 956 24.10 -3.65 -12.35
C ALA A 956 25.37 -4.05 -11.59
N ALA A 957 25.29 -5.15 -10.85
CA ALA A 957 26.44 -5.80 -10.25
C ALA A 957 27.37 -6.33 -11.38
N GLY A 958 28.65 -5.95 -11.33
CA GLY A 958 29.73 -6.50 -12.12
C GLY A 958 30.90 -6.88 -11.20
N PRO A 959 31.76 -7.83 -11.60
CA PRO A 959 32.49 -8.73 -10.71
C PRO A 959 33.71 -8.10 -10.02
N HIS A 960 34.11 -8.74 -8.91
CA HIS A 960 35.36 -8.62 -8.16
C HIS A 960 36.49 -7.84 -8.84
N LEU A 961 36.94 -6.75 -8.21
CA LEU A 961 38.31 -6.23 -8.34
C LEU A 961 38.80 -5.72 -6.98
N GLU A 962 40.00 -6.17 -6.63
CA GLU A 962 40.77 -5.91 -5.40
C GLU A 962 41.08 -4.42 -5.12
N PRO A 963 41.42 -4.06 -3.86
CA PRO A 963 41.53 -2.68 -3.44
C PRO A 963 42.83 -2.04 -3.92
N LYS A 964 42.71 -1.02 -4.78
CA LYS A 964 43.80 -0.08 -5.06
C LYS A 964 43.59 1.27 -4.37
N SER A 965 44.72 1.76 -3.88
CA SER A 965 44.97 2.85 -2.95
C SER A 965 44.49 4.24 -3.39
N ALA A 966 44.18 5.03 -2.37
CA ALA A 966 44.29 6.48 -2.24
C ALA A 966 44.79 7.28 -3.46
N MET A 967 43.86 7.97 -4.14
CA MET A 967 43.91 9.39 -4.54
C MET A 967 42.76 9.63 -5.53
N ASP A 968 41.61 10.12 -5.07
CA ASP A 968 40.67 10.82 -5.95
C ASP A 968 39.81 11.79 -5.13
N GLN A 969 40.29 13.02 -4.97
CA GLN A 969 39.49 14.14 -4.45
C GLN A 969 38.36 14.44 -5.46
N ARG A 970 37.20 13.79 -5.29
CA ARG A 970 36.01 14.11 -6.09
C ARG A 970 35.33 15.38 -5.60
N ARG A 971 35.77 16.47 -6.20
CA ARG A 971 35.17 17.81 -6.40
C ARG A 971 33.66 17.88 -6.08
N VAL A 972 33.35 18.34 -4.88
CA VAL A 972 32.01 18.82 -4.48
C VAL A 972 31.83 20.22 -5.03
N PHE A 973 30.70 20.50 -5.69
CA PHE A 973 30.31 21.88 -5.95
C PHE A 973 29.77 22.50 -4.67
N SER A 974 30.60 23.28 -4.00
CA SER A 974 30.14 24.40 -3.19
C SER A 974 30.34 25.62 -4.09
N ALA A 975 29.33 26.46 -4.26
CA ALA A 975 29.52 27.73 -4.94
C ALA A 975 30.72 28.42 -4.28
N GLN A 976 31.86 28.47 -4.98
CA GLN A 976 33.02 29.21 -4.49
C GLN A 976 32.47 30.60 -4.16
N LYS A 977 32.58 30.99 -2.88
CA LYS A 977 32.30 32.36 -2.44
C LYS A 977 33.13 33.26 -3.35
N TYR A 978 32.54 33.81 -4.40
CA TYR A 978 33.10 34.98 -5.05
C TYR A 978 33.32 35.97 -3.91
N SER A 979 34.57 36.38 -3.69
CA SER A 979 34.88 37.32 -2.62
C SER A 979 34.30 38.67 -3.01
N ILE A 980 33.05 38.89 -2.62
CA ILE A 980 32.43 40.21 -2.66
C ILE A 980 33.14 41.01 -1.56
N ASP A 981 33.62 42.21 -1.88
CA ASP A 981 34.21 43.08 -0.88
C ASP A 981 33.16 43.47 0.18
N ASP A 982 33.61 43.87 1.35
CA ASP A 982 32.68 44.16 2.45
C ASP A 982 31.82 45.40 2.21
N THR A 983 32.26 46.32 1.33
CA THR A 983 31.50 47.49 0.88
C THR A 983 30.32 47.07 0.01
N ASP A 984 30.55 46.19 -0.96
CA ASP A 984 29.53 45.67 -1.87
C ASP A 984 28.57 44.70 -1.16
N LYS A 985 29.06 43.95 -0.15
CA LYS A 985 28.17 43.21 0.76
C LYS A 985 27.23 44.13 1.52
N GLU A 986 27.73 45.29 1.97
CA GLU A 986 26.91 46.24 2.70
C GLU A 986 25.92 46.98 1.79
N LYS A 987 26.31 47.31 0.56
CA LYS A 987 25.38 47.79 -0.47
C LYS A 987 24.27 46.77 -0.75
N LEU A 988 24.61 45.49 -0.90
CA LEU A 988 23.63 44.41 -1.08
C LEU A 988 22.72 44.24 0.13
N ARG A 989 23.26 44.27 1.36
CA ARG A 989 22.44 44.24 2.59
C ARG A 989 21.51 45.43 2.67
N THR A 990 21.99 46.63 2.38
CA THR A 990 21.18 47.86 2.38
C THR A 990 20.08 47.80 1.32
N LEU A 991 20.37 47.19 0.16
CA LEU A 991 19.38 46.97 -0.90
C LEU A 991 18.29 45.97 -0.48
N LEU A 992 18.66 44.93 0.28
CA LEU A 992 17.81 43.77 0.60
C LEU A 992 17.11 43.84 1.98
N THR A 993 17.44 44.82 2.83
CA THR A 993 16.85 44.96 4.18
C THR A 993 15.83 46.10 4.24
N GLY A 994 14.54 45.77 4.42
CA GLY A 994 13.44 46.72 4.63
C GLY A 994 12.12 46.33 3.95
N SER A 995 11.02 46.98 4.34
CA SER A 995 9.73 46.91 3.62
C SER A 995 9.83 47.77 2.35
N ARG A 996 10.27 47.17 1.23
CA ARG A 996 10.38 47.83 -0.08
C ARG A 996 9.56 47.07 -1.11
N ASP A 997 9.10 47.78 -2.15
CA ASP A 997 8.36 47.17 -3.26
C ASP A 997 9.28 46.22 -4.06
N GLU A 998 9.01 44.92 -3.96
CA GLU A 998 9.76 43.86 -4.65
C GLU A 998 9.77 44.02 -6.19
N ARG A 999 8.86 44.82 -6.75
CA ARG A 999 8.75 45.10 -8.20
C ARG A 999 9.55 46.32 -8.64
N GLN A 1000 10.24 47.02 -7.74
CA GLN A 1000 11.07 48.17 -8.09
C GLN A 1000 12.17 47.74 -9.08
N VAL A 1001 12.17 48.36 -10.27
CA VAL A 1001 13.18 48.13 -11.30
C VAL A 1001 14.49 48.78 -10.87
N LEU A 1002 15.54 47.97 -10.74
CA LEU A 1002 16.89 48.36 -10.39
C LEU A 1002 17.72 48.73 -11.62
N ASN A 1003 17.54 47.98 -12.71
CA ASN A 1003 18.23 48.22 -13.98
C ASN A 1003 17.48 47.55 -15.14
N ASN A 1004 17.83 47.86 -16.39
CA ASN A 1004 17.31 47.15 -17.57
C ASN A 1004 18.43 46.40 -18.30
N ILE A 1005 18.38 45.08 -18.32
CA ILE A 1005 19.33 44.24 -19.06
C ILE A 1005 19.08 44.44 -20.57
N LYS A 1006 20.14 44.83 -21.30
CA LYS A 1006 20.13 45.13 -22.75
C LYS A 1006 18.99 46.10 -23.16
N GLN A 1007 18.66 47.06 -22.29
CA GLN A 1007 17.61 48.07 -22.50
C GLN A 1007 16.18 47.53 -22.69
N ARG A 1008 15.90 46.23 -22.42
CA ARG A 1008 14.58 45.62 -22.67
C ARG A 1008 14.00 44.82 -21.51
N HIS A 1009 14.83 44.34 -20.58
CA HIS A 1009 14.39 43.43 -19.51
C HIS A 1009 14.60 44.08 -18.15
N PRO A 1010 13.54 44.49 -17.43
CA PRO A 1010 13.67 45.10 -16.12
C PRO A 1010 14.14 44.07 -15.09
N LEU A 1011 15.30 44.35 -14.47
CA LEU A 1011 15.83 43.64 -13.31
C LEU A 1011 15.26 44.30 -12.06
N CYS A 1012 14.45 43.59 -11.28
CA CYS A 1012 13.86 44.12 -10.04
C CYS A 1012 14.50 43.52 -8.78
N ILE A 1013 14.15 44.08 -7.61
CA ILE A 1013 14.64 43.60 -6.30
C ILE A 1013 14.34 42.10 -6.13
N ARG A 1014 13.16 41.64 -6.54
CA ARG A 1014 12.78 40.22 -6.51
C ARG A 1014 13.74 39.31 -7.28
N ASP A 1015 14.25 39.78 -8.42
CA ASP A 1015 15.16 38.99 -9.27
C ASP A 1015 16.56 38.93 -8.66
N VAL A 1016 16.97 39.96 -7.90
CA VAL A 1016 18.22 39.94 -7.14
C VAL A 1016 18.10 39.05 -5.90
N CYS A 1017 16.95 39.05 -5.22
CA CYS A 1017 16.65 38.14 -4.11
C CYS A 1017 16.70 36.67 -4.51
N SER A 1018 16.35 36.32 -5.76
CA SER A 1018 16.31 34.93 -6.22
C SER A 1018 17.71 34.31 -6.39
N VAL A 1019 18.75 35.12 -6.57
CA VAL A 1019 20.14 34.68 -6.80
C VAL A 1019 21.08 34.93 -5.61
N CYS A 1020 20.63 35.63 -4.57
CA CYS A 1020 21.45 35.97 -3.40
C CYS A 1020 21.51 34.83 -2.36
N PRO A 1021 22.66 34.62 -1.69
CA PRO A 1021 22.76 33.66 -0.58
C PRO A 1021 21.80 33.96 0.56
N VAL A 1022 21.20 32.92 1.15
CA VAL A 1022 20.25 33.00 2.28
C VAL A 1022 20.78 33.84 3.44
N ALA A 1023 22.10 33.81 3.69
CA ALA A 1023 22.76 34.58 4.74
C ALA A 1023 22.64 36.11 4.58
N LEU A 1024 22.34 36.62 3.38
CA LEU A 1024 22.11 38.04 3.11
C LEU A 1024 20.62 38.41 3.12
N LEU A 1025 19.70 37.44 3.15
CA LEU A 1025 18.26 37.63 2.97
C LEU A 1025 17.45 37.66 4.28
N GLY A 1026 18.12 37.68 5.44
CA GLY A 1026 17.49 37.97 6.74
C GLY A 1026 16.22 37.17 7.05
N GLY A 1027 16.28 35.83 7.02
CA GLY A 1027 15.27 34.91 7.58
C GLY A 1027 13.85 34.93 6.97
N ALA A 1028 13.47 35.93 6.18
CA ALA A 1028 12.10 36.17 5.73
C ALA A 1028 11.87 35.96 4.23
N ALA A 1029 12.92 35.78 3.41
CA ALA A 1029 12.76 35.63 1.97
C ALA A 1029 12.50 34.16 1.57
N ARG A 1030 11.36 33.90 0.90
CA ARG A 1030 11.13 32.66 0.15
C ARG A 1030 12.12 32.59 -1.02
N VAL A 1031 13.20 31.83 -0.88
CA VAL A 1031 14.15 31.62 -1.99
C VAL A 1031 13.55 30.63 -2.99
N MET A 1032 12.98 31.15 -4.07
CA MET A 1032 12.89 30.41 -5.33
C MET A 1032 13.89 31.05 -6.30
N PRO A 1033 14.98 30.36 -6.68
CA PRO A 1033 15.88 30.84 -7.71
C PRO A 1033 15.18 30.71 -9.06
N TRP A 1034 14.35 31.70 -9.38
CA TRP A 1034 14.06 32.04 -10.77
C TRP A 1034 15.30 32.75 -11.27
N LEU A 1035 16.16 32.02 -11.98
CA LEU A 1035 17.02 32.69 -12.95
C LEU A 1035 16.04 33.43 -13.86
N THR A 1036 16.13 34.76 -13.97
CA THR A 1036 15.52 35.44 -15.11
C THR A 1036 16.04 34.70 -16.34
N ASP A 1037 15.16 34.22 -17.21
CA ASP A 1037 15.43 33.25 -18.29
C ASP A 1037 16.48 33.68 -19.34
N ASP A 1038 17.17 34.80 -19.09
CA ASP A 1038 18.15 35.45 -19.93
C ASP A 1038 19.55 35.41 -19.29
N LEU A 1039 20.44 34.60 -19.86
CA LEU A 1039 21.88 34.70 -19.60
C LEU A 1039 22.40 35.99 -20.28
N ALA A 1040 22.69 37.03 -19.49
CA ALA A 1040 23.35 38.23 -19.99
C ALA A 1040 24.84 37.95 -20.27
N MET A 1041 25.16 37.56 -21.49
CA MET A 1041 26.54 37.43 -21.98
C MET A 1041 26.84 38.56 -22.98
N ASP A 1042 28.03 39.15 -22.84
CA ASP A 1042 28.55 40.20 -23.72
C ASP A 1042 29.92 39.75 -24.23
N ASN A 1043 29.93 38.95 -25.30
CA ASN A 1043 31.15 38.53 -26.00
C ASN A 1043 30.85 38.27 -27.48
N SER A 1044 31.66 38.85 -28.36
CA SER A 1044 31.51 38.82 -29.83
C SER A 1044 31.49 37.42 -30.48
N LYS A 1045 31.94 36.37 -29.79
CA LYS A 1045 32.04 34.99 -30.33
C LYS A 1045 31.02 33.99 -29.77
N SER A 1046 30.31 34.33 -28.71
CA SER A 1046 29.37 33.44 -28.02
C SER A 1046 28.03 34.10 -27.82
N ALA A 1047 26.94 33.42 -28.16
CA ALA A 1047 25.59 33.90 -27.92
C ALA A 1047 24.89 33.02 -26.88
N ALA A 1048 24.04 33.64 -26.07
CA ALA A 1048 23.15 32.93 -25.18
C ALA A 1048 21.71 33.11 -25.65
N LEU A 1049 20.99 32.00 -25.71
CA LEU A 1049 19.55 31.96 -25.96
C LEU A 1049 18.81 31.86 -24.63
N SER A 1050 17.52 32.15 -24.66
CA SER A 1050 16.63 31.97 -23.51
C SER A 1050 15.99 30.58 -23.52
N HIS A 1051 15.45 30.15 -22.38
CA HIS A 1051 14.63 28.94 -22.35
C HIS A 1051 13.35 29.09 -23.22
N PHE A 1052 12.83 30.32 -23.38
CA PHE A 1052 11.65 30.60 -24.19
C PHE A 1052 11.87 30.34 -25.68
N ASP A 1053 13.08 30.58 -26.19
CA ASP A 1053 13.42 30.25 -27.59
C ASP A 1053 13.18 28.77 -27.87
N PHE A 1054 13.62 27.90 -26.94
CA PHE A 1054 13.34 26.47 -27.03
C PHE A 1054 11.85 26.14 -26.97
N ILE A 1055 11.08 26.79 -26.08
CA ILE A 1055 9.64 26.54 -25.96
C ILE A 1055 8.93 26.87 -27.28
N LEU A 1056 9.29 27.98 -27.92
CA LEU A 1056 8.72 28.39 -29.20
C LEU A 1056 9.03 27.34 -30.29
N TRP A 1057 10.27 26.88 -30.38
CA TRP A 1057 10.66 25.82 -31.33
C TRP A 1057 9.91 24.51 -31.06
N HIS A 1058 9.78 24.13 -29.79
CA HIS A 1058 9.12 22.89 -29.42
C HIS A 1058 7.62 22.90 -29.75
N ARG A 1059 6.94 24.03 -29.54
CA ARG A 1059 5.52 24.21 -29.90
C ARG A 1059 5.29 24.04 -31.40
N ASP A 1060 6.12 24.66 -32.22
CA ASP A 1060 6.04 24.51 -33.68
C ASP A 1060 6.35 23.07 -34.11
N TRP A 1061 7.34 22.44 -33.50
CA TRP A 1061 7.75 21.07 -33.78
C TRP A 1061 6.68 20.03 -33.43
N ILE A 1062 5.99 20.17 -32.30
CA ILE A 1062 4.88 19.26 -31.96
C ILE A 1062 3.75 19.36 -32.98
N ASN A 1063 3.41 20.58 -33.38
CA ASN A 1063 2.26 20.82 -34.26
C ASN A 1063 2.56 20.45 -35.71
N ASN A 1064 3.75 20.77 -36.21
CA ASN A 1064 4.06 20.75 -37.63
C ASN A 1064 5.29 19.91 -38.00
N LYS A 1065 6.02 19.35 -37.02
CA LYS A 1065 7.35 18.73 -37.22
C LYS A 1065 8.32 19.60 -38.03
N ASN A 1066 8.15 20.92 -37.90
CA ASN A 1066 8.98 21.93 -38.54
C ASN A 1066 8.89 23.23 -37.74
N VAL A 1067 10.03 23.85 -37.44
CA VAL A 1067 10.11 25.14 -36.74
C VAL A 1067 10.04 26.27 -37.76
N ASN A 1068 9.14 27.24 -37.52
CA ASN A 1068 8.88 28.34 -38.44
C ASN A 1068 10.17 29.09 -38.83
N ASP A 1069 10.35 29.36 -40.13
CA ASP A 1069 11.52 30.06 -40.68
C ASP A 1069 11.75 31.43 -40.01
N ARG A 1070 10.68 32.12 -39.58
CA ARG A 1070 10.80 33.37 -38.82
C ARG A 1070 11.54 33.17 -37.50
N LEU A 1071 11.31 32.08 -36.77
CA LEU A 1071 12.00 31.80 -35.51
C LEU A 1071 13.46 31.37 -35.76
N VAL A 1072 13.72 30.65 -36.85
CA VAL A 1072 15.07 30.23 -37.24
C VAL A 1072 15.92 31.43 -37.69
N SER A 1073 15.32 32.39 -38.39
CA SER A 1073 15.99 33.63 -38.82
C SER A 1073 16.45 34.53 -37.65
N LEU A 1074 15.92 34.31 -36.45
CA LEU A 1074 16.28 35.04 -35.24
C LEU A 1074 17.48 34.40 -34.49
N LEU A 1075 18.00 33.26 -34.97
CA LEU A 1075 19.15 32.61 -34.35
C LEU A 1075 20.40 33.51 -34.46
N PRO A 1076 21.16 33.68 -33.36
CA PRO A 1076 22.37 34.48 -33.38
C PRO A 1076 23.46 33.80 -34.22
N ASP A 1077 24.24 34.61 -34.95
CA ASP A 1077 25.41 34.13 -35.64
C ASP A 1077 26.63 34.10 -34.71
N ALA A 1078 26.81 32.98 -34.00
CA ALA A 1078 27.90 32.76 -33.06
C ALA A 1078 28.53 31.37 -33.22
N GLU A 1079 29.82 31.26 -32.90
CA GLU A 1079 30.58 29.99 -32.91
C GLU A 1079 30.20 29.08 -31.72
N LEU A 1080 29.73 29.68 -30.62
CA LEU A 1080 29.30 28.99 -29.42
C LEU A 1080 27.91 29.50 -28.99
N ILE A 1081 26.93 28.60 -28.89
CA ILE A 1081 25.57 28.92 -28.41
C ILE A 1081 25.34 28.27 -27.05
N LEU A 1082 24.98 29.07 -26.05
CA LEU A 1082 24.57 28.65 -24.71
C LEU A 1082 23.05 28.65 -24.63
N LEU A 1083 22.44 27.48 -24.41
CA LEU A 1083 20.99 27.30 -24.33
C LEU A 1083 20.61 26.72 -22.95
N PRO A 1084 20.18 27.56 -21.99
CA PRO A 1084 19.64 27.09 -20.73
C PRO A 1084 18.27 26.43 -20.95
N ARG A 1085 18.00 25.37 -20.20
CA ARG A 1085 16.80 24.55 -20.33
C ARG A 1085 16.23 24.24 -18.97
N LEU A 1086 14.92 24.48 -18.82
CA LEU A 1086 14.17 24.00 -17.68
C LEU A 1086 13.61 22.59 -17.99
N VAL A 1087 13.85 21.64 -17.08
CA VAL A 1087 13.42 20.23 -17.19
C VAL A 1087 12.78 19.78 -15.87
N GLY A 1088 11.86 18.79 -15.87
CA GLY A 1088 11.33 18.24 -14.60
C GLY A 1088 9.88 17.73 -14.56
N HIS A 1089 9.03 17.99 -15.57
CA HIS A 1089 7.64 17.47 -15.63
C HIS A 1089 7.35 16.64 -16.91
N ILE A 1090 6.11 16.13 -17.02
CA ILE A 1090 5.62 15.27 -18.13
C ILE A 1090 5.63 16.01 -19.49
N ASN A 1091 5.59 17.34 -19.51
CA ASN A 1091 5.66 18.16 -20.72
C ASN A 1091 6.97 18.98 -20.76
N LYS A 1092 7.53 19.27 -21.96
CA LYS A 1092 8.81 19.98 -22.11
C LYS A 1092 8.72 21.50 -21.85
N GLU A 1093 7.55 22.01 -21.46
CA GLU A 1093 7.28 23.43 -21.17
C GLU A 1093 7.21 23.75 -19.67
N THR A 1094 7.03 22.75 -18.81
CA THR A 1094 7.05 22.94 -17.36
C THR A 1094 8.18 22.12 -16.77
N GLY A 1095 9.07 22.77 -16.05
CA GLY A 1095 10.18 22.12 -15.35
C GLY A 1095 10.51 22.85 -14.06
N ASN A 1096 11.38 22.26 -13.27
CA ASN A 1096 11.85 22.84 -12.00
C ASN A 1096 13.36 22.68 -11.81
N HIS A 1097 14.08 22.19 -12.82
CA HIS A 1097 15.52 21.98 -12.80
C HIS A 1097 16.18 22.62 -14.02
N PHE A 1098 17.16 23.49 -13.80
CA PHE A 1098 17.93 24.12 -14.87
C PHE A 1098 19.11 23.24 -15.31
N ILE A 1099 19.22 23.02 -16.61
CA ILE A 1099 20.38 22.41 -17.28
C ILE A 1099 20.88 23.38 -18.37
N LEU A 1100 22.08 23.13 -18.89
CA LEU A 1100 22.67 23.92 -19.98
C LEU A 1100 23.10 23.03 -21.13
N TRP A 1101 22.64 23.36 -22.34
CA TRP A 1101 23.19 22.84 -23.58
C TRP A 1101 24.15 23.85 -24.18
N VAL A 1102 25.35 23.40 -24.49
CA VAL A 1102 26.39 24.22 -25.14
C VAL A 1102 26.62 23.65 -26.52
N LEU A 1103 26.19 24.37 -27.55
CA LEU A 1103 26.39 24.00 -28.94
C LEU A 1103 27.65 24.69 -29.45
N ASP A 1104 28.68 23.90 -29.72
CA ASP A 1104 29.98 24.36 -30.18
C ASP A 1104 30.14 24.06 -31.67
N PHE A 1105 29.90 25.08 -32.50
CA PHE A 1105 29.96 24.96 -33.96
C PHE A 1105 31.39 24.74 -34.46
N SER A 1106 32.38 25.22 -33.71
CA SER A 1106 33.80 25.01 -34.05
C SER A 1106 34.22 23.54 -33.88
N LYS A 1107 33.71 22.87 -32.84
CA LYS A 1107 34.01 21.46 -32.54
C LYS A 1107 33.00 20.46 -33.09
N LYS A 1108 31.88 20.94 -33.62
CA LYS A 1108 30.71 20.12 -33.98
C LYS A 1108 30.28 19.23 -32.82
N GLU A 1109 30.05 19.84 -31.67
CA GLU A 1109 29.75 19.12 -30.43
C GLU A 1109 28.61 19.80 -29.65
N VAL A 1110 27.69 19.01 -29.10
CA VAL A 1110 26.74 19.45 -28.09
C VAL A 1110 27.17 18.94 -26.72
N ARG A 1111 27.55 19.85 -25.82
CA ARG A 1111 27.96 19.55 -24.45
C ARG A 1111 26.80 19.78 -23.49
N ILE A 1112 26.48 18.76 -22.70
CA ILE A 1112 25.37 18.82 -21.74
C ILE A 1112 25.90 18.99 -20.33
N TYR A 1113 25.47 20.08 -19.68
CA TYR A 1113 25.75 20.34 -18.28
C TYR A 1113 24.46 20.22 -17.46
N ASP A 1114 24.46 19.28 -16.53
CA ASP A 1114 23.40 19.00 -15.59
C ASP A 1114 24.01 18.59 -14.24
N SER A 1115 23.87 19.47 -13.26
CA SER A 1115 24.39 19.31 -11.90
C SER A 1115 23.73 18.19 -11.08
N LEU A 1116 22.54 17.71 -11.49
CA LEU A 1116 21.83 16.59 -10.86
C LEU A 1116 21.98 15.27 -11.64
N LYS A 1117 22.65 15.28 -12.79
CA LYS A 1117 22.76 14.12 -13.70
C LYS A 1117 21.43 13.53 -14.15
N THR A 1118 20.37 14.33 -14.21
CA THR A 1118 19.04 13.89 -14.71
C THR A 1118 19.02 13.66 -16.21
N ARG A 1119 19.81 14.43 -16.98
CA ARG A 1119 19.94 14.42 -18.44
C ARG A 1119 21.42 14.31 -18.80
N THR A 1120 21.87 13.11 -19.16
CA THR A 1120 23.26 12.85 -19.61
C THR A 1120 23.41 12.76 -21.12
N GLY A 1121 22.33 12.98 -21.88
CA GLY A 1121 22.25 12.87 -23.34
C GLY A 1121 21.03 13.62 -23.90
N LEU A 1122 20.95 13.76 -25.22
CA LEU A 1122 19.75 14.25 -25.93
C LEU A 1122 18.86 13.08 -26.33
N ASP A 1123 17.54 13.22 -26.20
CA ASP A 1123 16.60 12.27 -26.78
C ASP A 1123 16.46 12.47 -28.30
N GLU A 1124 15.97 11.47 -29.03
CA GLU A 1124 15.90 11.50 -30.50
C GLU A 1124 15.03 12.67 -31.01
N ASP A 1125 13.93 12.98 -30.32
CA ASP A 1125 13.02 14.06 -30.70
C ASP A 1125 13.63 15.45 -30.44
N ASP A 1126 14.37 15.64 -29.35
CA ASP A 1126 15.16 16.85 -29.08
C ASP A 1126 16.30 17.01 -30.11
N LEU A 1127 16.95 15.91 -30.48
CA LEU A 1127 18.01 15.94 -31.48
C LEU A 1127 17.44 16.32 -32.87
N ASP A 1128 16.33 15.73 -33.28
CA ASP A 1128 15.69 16.04 -34.56
C ASP A 1128 15.11 17.45 -34.60
N LEU A 1129 14.57 17.94 -33.48
CA LEU A 1129 14.20 19.34 -33.30
C LEU A 1129 15.42 20.25 -33.53
N LEU A 1130 16.55 19.98 -32.87
CA LEU A 1130 17.78 20.78 -33.06
C LEU A 1130 18.31 20.69 -34.50
N LYS A 1131 18.25 19.52 -35.16
CA LYS A 1131 18.61 19.40 -36.58
C LYS A 1131 17.72 20.26 -37.47
N ASN A 1132 16.42 20.34 -37.17
CA ASN A 1132 15.49 21.19 -37.89
C ASN A 1132 15.74 22.68 -37.62
N VAL A 1133 15.95 23.08 -36.36
CA VAL A 1133 16.25 24.47 -35.96
C VAL A 1133 17.55 24.96 -36.63
N PHE A 1134 18.60 24.16 -36.60
CA PHE A 1134 19.91 24.51 -37.18
C PHE A 1134 20.08 24.02 -38.63
N ARG A 1135 18.99 23.82 -39.37
CA ARG A 1135 19.01 23.31 -40.76
C ARG A 1135 19.89 24.15 -41.70
N GLU A 1136 19.88 25.48 -41.54
CA GLU A 1136 20.70 26.40 -42.32
C GLU A 1136 22.19 26.37 -41.93
N LYS A 1137 22.50 25.90 -40.71
CA LYS A 1137 23.86 25.66 -40.21
C LYS A 1137 24.31 24.20 -40.38
N GLY A 1138 23.78 23.50 -41.38
CA GLY A 1138 24.14 22.12 -41.73
C GLY A 1138 23.41 21.04 -40.91
N GLY A 1139 22.36 21.40 -40.17
CA GLY A 1139 21.46 20.47 -39.47
C GLY A 1139 22.18 19.53 -38.49
N LEU A 1140 23.26 20.01 -37.86
CA LEU A 1140 24.10 19.26 -36.93
C LEU A 1140 24.64 17.91 -37.49
N ARG A 1141 24.81 17.77 -38.81
CA ARG A 1141 25.37 16.54 -39.40
C ARG A 1141 26.82 16.30 -38.96
N GLY A 1142 27.09 15.10 -38.44
CA GLY A 1142 28.41 14.71 -37.95
C GLY A 1142 28.79 15.31 -36.60
N TRP A 1143 27.81 15.83 -35.85
CA TRP A 1143 28.06 16.35 -34.50
C TRP A 1143 28.04 15.24 -33.45
N SER A 1144 28.87 15.39 -32.41
CA SER A 1144 28.87 14.51 -31.24
C SER A 1144 28.08 15.12 -30.09
N VAL A 1145 27.48 14.29 -29.24
CA VAL A 1145 26.85 14.72 -27.98
C VAL A 1145 27.69 14.20 -26.84
N THR A 1146 28.16 15.08 -25.96
CA THR A 1146 29.02 14.69 -24.84
C THR A 1146 28.51 15.24 -23.52
N TYR A 1147 28.91 14.56 -22.45
CA TYR A 1147 28.60 14.92 -21.08
C TYR A 1147 29.91 15.18 -20.34
N PRO A 1148 30.40 16.43 -20.32
CA PRO A 1148 31.69 16.76 -19.74
C PRO A 1148 31.76 16.46 -18.24
N VAL A 1149 32.99 16.26 -17.74
CA VAL A 1149 33.23 16.20 -16.29
C VAL A 1149 32.82 17.53 -15.68
N GLN A 1150 31.87 17.46 -14.76
CA GLN A 1150 31.22 18.63 -14.20
C GLN A 1150 30.92 18.46 -12.72
N TRP A 1151 30.78 19.60 -12.07
CA TRP A 1151 30.39 19.77 -10.69
C TRP A 1151 28.97 19.26 -10.44
N LEU A 1152 28.76 18.61 -9.28
CA LEU A 1152 27.44 18.08 -8.89
C LEU A 1152 26.90 18.85 -7.70
N GLN A 1153 25.66 19.31 -7.81
CA GLN A 1153 24.96 19.95 -6.71
C GLN A 1153 24.42 18.90 -5.74
N LYS A 1154 24.39 19.23 -4.45
CA LYS A 1154 23.82 18.37 -3.38
C LYS A 1154 22.51 18.93 -2.81
N ASP A 1155 22.13 20.12 -3.23
CA ASP A 1155 20.88 20.79 -2.86
C ASP A 1155 19.92 20.88 -4.06
N SER A 1156 18.68 21.24 -3.79
CA SER A 1156 17.61 21.35 -4.80
C SER A 1156 17.46 22.75 -5.40
N VAL A 1157 18.31 23.72 -5.04
CA VAL A 1157 18.09 25.15 -5.33
C VAL A 1157 19.18 25.75 -6.22
N ASN A 1158 20.39 25.22 -6.24
CA ASN A 1158 21.53 25.86 -6.90
C ASN A 1158 21.72 25.48 -8.38
N CYS A 1159 20.71 24.88 -9.05
CA CYS A 1159 20.83 24.48 -10.46
C CYS A 1159 20.99 25.68 -11.40
N GLY A 1160 20.27 26.78 -11.16
CA GLY A 1160 20.45 28.03 -11.91
C GLY A 1160 21.85 28.63 -11.73
N ILE A 1161 22.34 28.67 -10.48
CA ILE A 1161 23.69 29.19 -10.15
C ILE A 1161 24.78 28.34 -10.81
N PHE A 1162 24.59 27.02 -10.84
CA PHE A 1162 25.47 26.11 -11.56
C PHE A 1162 25.49 26.41 -13.06
N VAL A 1163 24.32 26.56 -13.70
CA VAL A 1163 24.21 26.89 -15.14
C VAL A 1163 24.92 28.22 -15.45
N CYS A 1164 24.75 29.25 -14.61
CA CYS A 1164 25.46 30.53 -14.76
C CYS A 1164 26.98 30.37 -14.61
N SER A 1165 27.42 29.61 -13.61
CA SER A 1165 28.85 29.38 -13.35
C SER A 1165 29.52 28.64 -14.50
N VAL A 1166 28.86 27.62 -15.03
CA VAL A 1166 29.32 26.89 -16.22
C VAL A 1166 29.30 27.80 -17.44
N SER A 1167 28.24 28.56 -17.69
CA SER A 1167 28.14 29.51 -18.81
C SER A 1167 29.29 30.52 -18.82
N LYS A 1168 29.67 31.03 -17.64
CA LYS A 1168 30.82 31.92 -17.46
C LYS A 1168 32.15 31.21 -17.74
N SER A 1169 32.30 29.95 -17.31
CA SER A 1169 33.50 29.14 -17.59
C SER A 1169 33.66 28.81 -19.08
N GLN A 1170 32.56 28.71 -19.83
CA GLN A 1170 32.56 28.39 -21.26
C GLN A 1170 32.80 29.61 -22.14
N SER A 1171 32.48 30.81 -21.66
CA SER A 1171 32.61 32.07 -22.41
C SER A 1171 33.94 32.81 -22.20
N PHE A 1172 34.68 32.53 -21.11
CA PHE A 1172 35.92 33.23 -20.76
C PHE A 1172 37.16 32.34 -20.85
N CYS A 1173 38.12 32.73 -21.70
CA CYS A 1173 39.52 32.35 -21.56
C CYS A 1173 40.09 33.08 -20.32
N VAL A 1174 40.80 32.34 -19.47
CA VAL A 1174 41.01 32.56 -18.02
C VAL A 1174 41.71 33.86 -17.55
N GLN A 1175 42.00 34.87 -18.41
CA GLN A 1175 42.90 35.99 -18.01
C GLN A 1175 42.26 37.37 -17.72
N GLN A 1176 40.97 37.63 -17.92
CA GLN A 1176 40.44 39.02 -17.88
C GLN A 1176 39.55 39.39 -16.66
N CYS A 1177 39.54 38.60 -15.57
CA CYS A 1177 38.65 38.84 -14.42
C CYS A 1177 39.11 39.94 -13.44
N LEU A 1178 40.31 40.52 -13.60
CA LEU A 1178 40.86 41.51 -12.66
C LEU A 1178 40.52 42.98 -13.00
N LYS A 1179 39.96 43.28 -14.17
CA LYS A 1179 39.76 44.68 -14.62
C LYS A 1179 38.32 45.20 -14.54
N ASN A 1180 37.30 44.35 -14.67
CA ASN A 1180 35.93 44.83 -14.88
C ASN A 1180 35.05 44.90 -13.61
N MET A 1181 35.59 44.58 -12.42
CA MET A 1181 34.88 44.77 -11.14
C MET A 1181 35.21 46.10 -10.44
N LYS A 1182 35.94 47.01 -11.08
CA LYS A 1182 36.23 48.36 -10.53
C LYS A 1182 35.26 49.46 -11.01
N GLY A 1183 34.18 49.13 -11.70
CA GLY A 1183 33.31 50.13 -12.32
C GLY A 1183 31.84 49.73 -12.35
N VAL A 1184 31.25 49.49 -11.18
CA VAL A 1184 29.81 49.69 -10.90
C VAL A 1184 29.67 50.24 -9.49
#